data_AF-A0A7S4IZR9-F1
#
_entry.id   AF-A0A7S4IZR9-F1
#
_cell.length_a   1.000
_cell.length_b   1.000
_cell.length_c   1.000
_cell.angle_alpha   90.00
_cell.angle_beta   90.00
_cell.angle_gamma   90.00
#
_symmetry.space_group_name_H-M   'P 1'
#
loop_
_entity.id
_entity.type
_entity.pdbx_description
1 polymer ?
#
loop_
_entity_poly.entity_id
_entity_poly.type
_entity_poly.pdbx_seq_one_letter_code
_entity_poly.pdbx_strand_id
1 'polypeptide(L)'
;MSDEFKAAQARMMLEQAGDVDIIVTTALIPGRKAPILVNQEMLDVMKPGSVCVDLAAANGGNVEQTRPNEIVTTENGVKIVGYTDLPSRLPSTASNLFGNNIAKFILSIGPQTTKEKGIFQIDLEDDAVQNMLVSYGGEARYPDKITPYSPPPPPPKNDVEVITKSEEELLEEANKAQLDAFVRNAGTASLAAGALLAFGLTSGDSPSSVALMSSFALAGLAGYQVVWGVAPALHSPLMAVTNAVSGMTAVGGMLLLAHGSTPDAGLIPDSPAHWMGAVATLLSFVNIAGGFSVSAKMLDLFRRPTDPKDYFELYALPASIVLGGLAAAGFTGVGDLGTVSGTVGIASAICCIAAIAGLANQETARTGNVLGMAGVAFGLASTTADMSIAGATLPAFQQAGLMGGVGSAVGAALASGVGPTELPQTVAAFHSLVGIAAMAGAAGEYLGSSAGELAAGTLSAVYLATFIGGITATGSMVAFGKLAGMLDPKALSLPGRDQINLGMVTLCAAGMAAFLNPGLAGDLVSDPESVRLASLGMVAAVSSVMGLHLTASIGGADMPVVITILNSYSGWALCAEGFMLGNPLLAQVGALIGFSGAILTWIMCEAMGRDVVSVILGGAGTKQVAPSDGEAVEMEGEVTIATVDNVGETLAEAKNVIIVPGYGLAVAQAQFAIADIAKKLQGMGKNVRFGIHPVAGRMPGQLNVLLAEAGVPYDMVFEMEEINDDFEETDVVLVIGASDTVSSAAEDDPNCSIYGMPVLRVWKSHLVYVLKRTIGSTGYTGLENPI
;
A
#
# COMPACT_ATOMS: atom_id res chain seq x y z
N MET A 1 -8.02 -11.84 -56.14
CA MET A 1 -7.92 -13.24 -55.69
C MET A 1 -7.47 -14.10 -56.86
N SER A 2 -6.48 -14.96 -56.66
CA SER A 2 -6.03 -15.94 -57.67
C SER A 2 -7.16 -16.91 -58.00
N ASP A 3 -7.13 -17.50 -59.19
CA ASP A 3 -8.17 -18.43 -59.63
C ASP A 3 -8.13 -19.75 -58.82
N GLU A 4 -6.96 -20.13 -58.31
CA GLU A 4 -6.79 -21.24 -57.37
C GLU A 4 -7.52 -21.00 -56.04
N PHE A 5 -7.46 -19.77 -55.50
CA PHE A 5 -8.17 -19.40 -54.28
C PHE A 5 -9.69 -19.43 -54.49
N LYS A 6 -10.18 -18.92 -55.62
CA LYS A 6 -11.62 -18.96 -55.95
C LYS A 6 -12.14 -20.39 -56.09
N ALA A 7 -11.35 -21.27 -56.72
CA ALA A 7 -11.70 -22.69 -56.86
C ALA A 7 -11.66 -23.45 -55.52
N ALA A 8 -10.72 -23.11 -54.63
CA ALA A 8 -10.69 -23.66 -53.27
C ALA A 8 -11.87 -23.16 -52.43
N GLN A 9 -12.18 -21.86 -52.49
CA GLN A 9 -13.33 -21.25 -51.81
C GLN A 9 -14.65 -21.87 -52.29
N ALA A 10 -14.84 -22.01 -53.59
CA ALA A 10 -16.06 -22.62 -54.16
C ALA A 10 -16.26 -24.08 -53.71
N ARG A 11 -15.17 -24.87 -53.64
CA ARG A 11 -15.22 -26.24 -53.12
C ARG A 11 -15.59 -26.29 -51.64
N MET A 12 -14.95 -25.44 -50.82
CA MET A 12 -15.28 -25.33 -49.40
C MET A 12 -16.74 -24.93 -49.18
N MET A 13 -17.24 -23.94 -49.94
CA MET A 13 -18.63 -23.49 -49.82
C MET A 13 -19.63 -24.55 -50.26
N LEU A 14 -19.31 -25.36 -51.28
CA LEU A 14 -20.15 -26.49 -51.69
C LEU A 14 -20.24 -27.58 -50.63
N GLU A 15 -19.10 -27.93 -50.01
CA GLU A 15 -19.07 -28.90 -48.91
C GLU A 15 -19.87 -28.41 -47.70
N GLN A 16 -19.68 -27.14 -47.31
CA GLN A 16 -20.39 -26.53 -46.20
C GLN A 16 -21.90 -26.41 -46.46
N ALA A 17 -22.31 -26.10 -47.70
CA ALA A 17 -23.71 -26.01 -48.08
C ALA A 17 -24.48 -27.33 -47.85
N GLY A 18 -23.83 -28.49 -47.95
CA GLY A 18 -24.45 -29.78 -47.64
C GLY A 18 -24.70 -30.03 -46.15
N ASP A 19 -23.93 -29.39 -45.27
CA ASP A 19 -24.00 -29.62 -43.82
C ASP A 19 -24.96 -28.63 -43.12
N VAL A 20 -24.99 -27.37 -43.57
CA VAL A 20 -25.73 -26.28 -42.92
C VAL A 20 -27.21 -26.21 -43.31
N ASP A 21 -28.05 -25.77 -42.37
CA ASP A 21 -29.50 -25.62 -42.59
C ASP A 21 -29.91 -24.19 -42.96
N ILE A 22 -29.08 -23.18 -42.66
CA ILE A 22 -29.33 -21.77 -42.99
C ILE A 22 -28.06 -21.14 -43.57
N ILE A 23 -28.19 -20.47 -44.72
CA ILE A 23 -27.13 -19.66 -45.32
C ILE A 23 -27.59 -18.20 -45.35
N VAL A 24 -26.78 -17.28 -44.80
CA VAL A 24 -27.05 -15.83 -44.87
C VAL A 24 -25.96 -15.18 -45.71
N THR A 25 -26.35 -14.49 -46.78
CA THR A 25 -25.41 -13.84 -47.72
C THR A 25 -25.52 -12.33 -47.64
N THR A 26 -24.37 -11.66 -47.56
CA THR A 26 -24.27 -10.20 -47.34
C THR A 26 -23.27 -9.49 -48.26
N ALA A 27 -22.72 -10.20 -49.25
CA ALA A 27 -21.62 -9.67 -50.04
C ALA A 27 -22.11 -8.61 -51.03
N LEU A 28 -21.58 -7.40 -50.90
CA LEU A 28 -21.91 -6.28 -51.76
C LEU A 28 -20.62 -5.59 -52.22
N ILE A 29 -20.53 -5.32 -53.52
CA ILE A 29 -19.42 -4.56 -54.09
C ILE A 29 -19.93 -3.16 -54.42
N PRO A 30 -19.38 -2.08 -53.82
CA PRO A 30 -19.81 -0.72 -54.11
C PRO A 30 -19.85 -0.41 -55.61
N GLY A 31 -20.97 0.12 -56.09
CA GLY A 31 -21.16 0.49 -57.49
C GLY A 31 -21.31 -0.67 -58.48
N ARG A 32 -21.38 -1.93 -58.02
CA ARG A 32 -21.57 -3.12 -58.88
C ARG A 32 -22.73 -3.98 -58.38
N LYS A 33 -23.19 -4.91 -59.22
CA LYS A 33 -24.13 -5.95 -58.79
C LYS A 33 -23.46 -6.84 -57.75
N ALA A 34 -24.27 -7.36 -56.82
CA ALA A 34 -23.84 -8.35 -55.85
C ALA A 34 -23.29 -9.59 -56.59
N PRO A 35 -22.14 -10.15 -56.16
CA PRO A 35 -21.59 -11.36 -56.77
C PRO A 35 -22.43 -12.57 -56.36
N ILE A 36 -22.67 -13.51 -57.30
CA ILE A 36 -23.27 -14.79 -56.96
C ILE A 36 -22.26 -15.62 -56.18
N LEU A 37 -22.62 -15.96 -54.94
CA LEU A 37 -21.83 -16.77 -54.02
C LEU A 37 -22.44 -18.14 -53.76
N VAL A 38 -23.78 -18.24 -53.87
CA VAL A 38 -24.51 -19.50 -53.74
C VAL A 38 -25.12 -19.81 -55.10
N ASN A 39 -24.49 -20.73 -55.82
CA ASN A 39 -24.94 -21.20 -57.14
C ASN A 39 -25.95 -22.34 -57.01
N GLN A 40 -26.51 -22.77 -58.13
CA GLN A 40 -27.48 -23.87 -58.17
C GLN A 40 -26.97 -25.16 -57.53
N GLU A 41 -25.71 -25.53 -57.79
CA GLU A 41 -25.10 -26.76 -57.24
C GLU A 41 -25.09 -26.75 -55.70
N MET A 42 -24.84 -25.60 -55.09
CA MET A 42 -24.90 -25.43 -53.64
C MET A 42 -26.34 -25.54 -53.11
N LEU A 43 -27.32 -24.98 -53.82
CA LEU A 43 -28.74 -25.10 -53.43
C LEU A 43 -29.26 -26.53 -53.53
N ASP A 44 -28.71 -27.33 -54.45
CA ASP A 44 -29.12 -28.71 -54.68
C ASP A 44 -28.56 -29.68 -53.63
N VAL A 45 -27.40 -29.38 -53.02
CA VAL A 45 -26.83 -30.21 -51.93
C VAL A 45 -27.39 -29.88 -50.56
N MET A 46 -28.03 -28.71 -50.39
CA MET A 46 -28.69 -28.33 -49.14
C MET A 46 -29.85 -29.28 -48.81
N LYS A 47 -30.10 -29.47 -47.51
CA LYS A 47 -31.22 -30.31 -47.04
C LYS A 47 -32.58 -29.68 -47.41
N PRO A 48 -33.61 -30.49 -47.74
CA PRO A 48 -34.96 -29.97 -47.94
C PRO A 48 -35.48 -29.26 -46.70
N GLY A 49 -36.04 -28.05 -46.87
CA GLY A 49 -36.52 -27.21 -45.78
C GLY A 49 -35.49 -26.18 -45.27
N SER A 50 -34.25 -26.25 -45.73
CA SER A 50 -33.22 -25.23 -45.44
C SER A 50 -33.60 -23.84 -45.94
N VAL A 51 -32.95 -22.80 -45.41
CA VAL A 51 -33.27 -21.39 -45.71
C VAL A 51 -32.02 -20.62 -46.14
N CYS A 52 -32.10 -19.94 -47.29
CA CYS A 52 -31.12 -18.95 -47.70
C CYS A 52 -31.69 -17.55 -47.48
N VAL A 53 -31.03 -16.69 -46.72
CA VAL A 53 -31.42 -15.29 -46.52
C VAL A 53 -30.44 -14.40 -47.27
N ASP A 54 -30.93 -13.72 -48.30
CA ASP A 54 -30.10 -12.88 -49.17
C ASP A 54 -30.26 -11.39 -48.85
N LEU A 55 -29.33 -10.86 -48.04
CA LEU A 55 -29.34 -9.45 -47.65
C LEU A 55 -28.89 -8.52 -48.79
N ALA A 56 -28.38 -9.06 -49.91
CA ALA A 56 -27.94 -8.29 -51.07
C ALA A 56 -28.99 -8.24 -52.20
N ALA A 57 -30.23 -8.70 -51.93
CA ALA A 57 -31.30 -8.78 -52.93
C ALA A 57 -31.60 -7.45 -53.65
N ALA A 58 -31.41 -6.31 -52.98
CA ALA A 58 -31.61 -4.98 -53.57
C ALA A 58 -30.64 -4.69 -54.75
N ASN A 59 -29.46 -5.32 -54.76
CA ASN A 59 -28.39 -5.07 -55.73
C ASN A 59 -28.10 -6.29 -56.61
N GLY A 60 -29.08 -7.17 -56.78
CA GLY A 60 -29.02 -8.38 -57.61
C GLY A 60 -29.12 -9.69 -56.83
N GLY A 61 -28.66 -9.72 -55.58
CA GLY A 61 -28.59 -10.93 -54.75
C GLY A 61 -27.28 -11.70 -54.88
N ASN A 62 -26.90 -12.40 -53.81
CA ASN A 62 -25.79 -13.34 -53.80
C ASN A 62 -26.21 -14.79 -54.08
N VAL A 63 -27.50 -15.09 -54.01
CA VAL A 63 -28.04 -16.43 -54.31
C VAL A 63 -28.60 -16.41 -55.73
N GLU A 64 -28.23 -17.38 -56.55
CA GLU A 64 -28.55 -17.41 -57.99
C GLU A 64 -30.05 -17.31 -58.29
N GLN A 65 -30.90 -17.89 -57.43
CA GLN A 65 -32.36 -17.86 -57.56
C GLN A 65 -33.06 -16.74 -56.74
N THR A 66 -32.32 -15.78 -56.19
CA THR A 66 -32.92 -14.66 -55.44
C THR A 66 -33.86 -13.84 -56.33
N ARG A 67 -35.06 -13.59 -55.83
CA ARG A 67 -36.01 -12.64 -56.40
C ARG A 67 -36.30 -11.52 -55.40
N PRO A 68 -36.08 -10.25 -55.78
CA PRO A 68 -36.35 -9.12 -54.90
C PRO A 68 -37.79 -9.13 -54.37
N ASN A 69 -37.93 -8.99 -53.05
CA ASN A 69 -39.18 -8.95 -52.30
C ASN A 69 -40.03 -10.23 -52.28
N GLU A 70 -39.48 -11.36 -52.73
CA GLU A 70 -40.15 -12.65 -52.73
C GLU A 70 -39.44 -13.65 -51.81
N ILE A 71 -40.18 -14.68 -51.40
CA ILE A 71 -39.60 -15.93 -50.90
C ILE A 71 -39.76 -16.98 -51.99
N VAL A 72 -38.65 -17.39 -52.59
CA VAL A 72 -38.61 -18.42 -53.64
C VAL A 72 -38.34 -19.76 -52.97
N THR A 73 -39.02 -20.83 -53.41
CA THR A 73 -38.67 -22.19 -52.97
C THR A 73 -38.06 -22.94 -54.15
N THR A 74 -36.85 -23.47 -53.98
CA THR A 74 -36.16 -24.26 -55.00
C THR A 74 -36.86 -25.61 -55.20
N GLU A 75 -36.56 -26.32 -56.28
CA GLU A 75 -37.13 -27.65 -56.55
C GLU A 75 -36.78 -28.67 -55.46
N ASN A 76 -35.61 -28.53 -54.83
CA ASN A 76 -35.15 -29.34 -53.69
C ASN A 76 -35.72 -28.87 -52.33
N GLY A 77 -36.62 -27.89 -52.31
CA GLY A 77 -37.33 -27.46 -51.09
C GLY A 77 -36.59 -26.45 -50.21
N VAL A 78 -35.52 -25.81 -50.70
CA VAL A 78 -34.81 -24.73 -49.99
C VAL A 78 -35.55 -23.41 -50.18
N LYS A 79 -35.78 -22.65 -49.12
CA LYS A 79 -36.46 -21.34 -49.18
C LYS A 79 -35.45 -20.20 -49.26
N ILE A 80 -35.54 -19.37 -50.28
CA ILE A 80 -34.69 -18.21 -50.49
C ILE A 80 -35.47 -16.94 -50.17
N VAL A 81 -35.05 -16.21 -49.14
CA VAL A 81 -35.66 -14.97 -48.67
C VAL A 81 -34.92 -13.78 -49.28
N GLY A 82 -35.56 -13.05 -50.20
CA GLY A 82 -34.96 -11.95 -50.95
C GLY A 82 -35.55 -10.56 -50.64
N TYR A 83 -35.93 -10.28 -49.39
CA TYR A 83 -36.51 -8.98 -49.02
C TYR A 83 -35.51 -7.82 -49.20
N THR A 84 -35.93 -6.75 -49.86
CA THR A 84 -35.07 -5.57 -50.09
C THR A 84 -35.22 -4.51 -49.00
N ASP A 85 -36.18 -4.67 -48.10
CA ASP A 85 -36.59 -3.67 -47.11
C ASP A 85 -36.57 -4.24 -45.68
N LEU A 86 -35.67 -5.18 -45.37
CA LEU A 86 -35.64 -5.87 -44.08
C LEU A 86 -35.72 -4.95 -42.83
N PRO A 87 -35.07 -3.75 -42.79
CA PRO A 87 -35.24 -2.82 -41.69
C PRO A 87 -36.67 -2.30 -41.48
N SER A 88 -37.50 -2.23 -42.53
CA SER A 88 -38.91 -1.78 -42.47
C SER A 88 -39.77 -2.69 -41.60
N ARG A 89 -39.34 -3.94 -41.42
CA ARG A 89 -40.00 -4.97 -40.61
C ARG A 89 -39.68 -4.87 -39.11
N LEU A 90 -38.69 -4.03 -38.75
CA LEU A 90 -38.39 -3.62 -37.37
C LEU A 90 -38.48 -2.09 -37.26
N PRO A 91 -39.65 -1.49 -37.55
CA PRO A 91 -39.78 -0.05 -37.76
C PRO A 91 -39.40 0.77 -36.52
N SER A 92 -39.68 0.28 -35.31
CA SER A 92 -39.33 0.96 -34.06
C SER A 92 -37.80 1.04 -33.86
N THR A 93 -37.08 -0.06 -34.04
CA THR A 93 -35.61 -0.07 -33.91
C THR A 93 -34.96 0.74 -35.01
N ALA A 94 -35.41 0.57 -36.26
CA ALA A 94 -34.88 1.30 -37.41
C ALA A 94 -35.08 2.83 -37.26
N SER A 95 -36.28 3.26 -36.84
CA SER A 95 -36.57 4.69 -36.62
C SER A 95 -35.79 5.29 -35.45
N ASN A 96 -35.63 4.57 -34.33
CA ASN A 96 -34.83 5.04 -33.20
C ASN A 96 -33.35 5.20 -33.57
N LEU A 97 -32.75 4.19 -34.20
CA LEU A 97 -31.34 4.26 -34.62
C LEU A 97 -31.12 5.34 -35.68
N PHE A 98 -32.02 5.45 -36.66
CA PHE A 98 -31.94 6.51 -37.66
C PHE A 98 -32.09 7.90 -37.03
N GLY A 99 -33.04 8.08 -36.10
CA GLY A 99 -33.22 9.33 -35.35
C GLY A 99 -31.97 9.71 -34.55
N ASN A 100 -31.34 8.75 -33.86
CA ASN A 100 -30.07 8.97 -33.15
C ASN A 100 -28.94 9.37 -34.10
N ASN A 101 -28.84 8.74 -35.28
CA ASN A 101 -27.85 9.10 -36.29
C ASN A 101 -28.08 10.51 -36.82
N ILE A 102 -29.32 10.91 -37.11
CA ILE A 102 -29.64 12.27 -37.55
C ILE A 102 -29.32 13.29 -36.45
N ALA A 103 -29.65 13.01 -35.19
CA ALA A 103 -29.32 13.90 -34.06
C ALA A 103 -27.82 14.09 -33.90
N LYS A 104 -27.05 12.99 -33.89
CA LYS A 104 -25.58 13.02 -33.82
C LYS A 104 -24.97 13.71 -35.04
N PHE A 105 -25.52 13.49 -36.23
CA PHE A 105 -25.11 14.16 -37.45
C PHE A 105 -25.30 15.68 -37.35
N ILE A 106 -26.49 16.15 -36.94
CA ILE A 106 -26.76 17.60 -36.77
C ILE A 106 -25.82 18.23 -35.73
N LEU A 107 -25.56 17.54 -34.62
CA LEU A 107 -24.61 18.02 -33.60
C LEU A 107 -23.18 18.08 -34.14
N SER A 108 -22.78 17.08 -34.93
CA SER A 108 -21.44 16.96 -35.50
C SER A 108 -21.15 17.94 -36.63
N ILE A 109 -22.11 18.23 -37.53
CA ILE A 109 -21.88 19.12 -38.69
C ILE A 109 -21.93 20.62 -38.38
N GLY A 110 -22.29 20.99 -37.15
CA GLY A 110 -22.39 22.40 -36.78
C GLY A 110 -21.84 22.72 -35.40
N PRO A 111 -22.60 22.60 -34.31
CA PRO A 111 -22.19 23.12 -32.99
C PRO A 111 -20.87 22.53 -32.46
N GLN A 112 -20.57 21.28 -32.79
CA GLN A 112 -19.34 20.61 -32.34
C GLN A 112 -18.11 20.97 -33.19
N THR A 113 -18.28 21.11 -34.50
CA THR A 113 -17.19 21.44 -35.45
C THR A 113 -16.86 22.93 -35.44
N THR A 114 -17.87 23.80 -35.48
CA THR A 114 -17.68 25.27 -35.48
C THR A 114 -17.23 25.84 -34.13
N LYS A 115 -17.39 25.08 -33.03
CA LYS A 115 -17.14 25.49 -31.64
C LYS A 115 -17.91 26.75 -31.17
N GLU A 116 -18.88 27.25 -31.95
CA GLU A 116 -19.71 28.41 -31.57
C GLU A 116 -20.95 27.99 -30.77
N LYS A 117 -21.06 28.47 -29.53
CA LYS A 117 -22.19 28.12 -28.65
C LYS A 117 -23.46 28.89 -29.02
N GLY A 118 -24.55 28.16 -29.26
CA GLY A 118 -25.90 28.72 -29.39
C GLY A 118 -26.31 29.15 -30.80
N ILE A 119 -25.48 28.91 -31.82
CA ILE A 119 -25.77 29.18 -33.23
C ILE A 119 -25.56 27.88 -34.01
N PHE A 120 -26.54 27.49 -34.83
CA PHE A 120 -26.36 26.40 -35.78
C PHE A 120 -25.76 26.96 -37.06
N GLN A 121 -24.51 26.63 -37.33
CA GLN A 121 -23.79 26.95 -38.55
C GLN A 121 -23.12 25.68 -39.07
N ILE A 122 -23.20 25.43 -40.38
CA ILE A 122 -22.54 24.28 -40.99
C ILE A 122 -21.06 24.63 -41.16
N ASP A 123 -20.18 23.79 -40.63
CA ASP A 123 -18.74 23.92 -40.85
C ASP A 123 -18.38 23.49 -42.28
N LEU A 124 -18.08 24.45 -43.15
CA LEU A 124 -17.71 24.17 -44.53
C LEU A 124 -16.22 23.83 -44.68
N GLU A 125 -15.41 23.92 -43.61
CA GLU A 125 -13.97 23.64 -43.62
C GLU A 125 -13.66 22.23 -43.12
N ASP A 126 -14.57 21.60 -42.36
CA ASP A 126 -14.42 20.23 -41.89
C ASP A 126 -14.48 19.19 -43.03
N ASP A 127 -13.48 18.31 -43.09
CA ASP A 127 -13.34 17.29 -44.14
C ASP A 127 -14.52 16.30 -44.17
N ALA A 128 -15.08 15.93 -43.01
CA ALA A 128 -16.21 15.01 -42.95
C ALA A 128 -17.49 15.69 -43.44
N VAL A 129 -17.72 16.95 -43.04
CA VAL A 129 -18.87 17.75 -43.50
C VAL A 129 -18.80 17.98 -45.00
N GLN A 130 -17.64 18.37 -45.55
CA GLN A 130 -17.47 18.57 -46.99
C GLN A 130 -17.79 17.29 -47.79
N ASN A 131 -17.30 16.14 -47.32
CA ASN A 131 -17.54 14.86 -47.99
C ASN A 131 -19.03 14.42 -47.96
N MET A 132 -19.81 14.88 -46.97
CA MET A 132 -21.24 14.54 -46.83
C MET A 132 -22.17 15.57 -47.51
N LEU A 133 -21.71 16.78 -47.80
CA LEU A 133 -22.52 17.89 -48.28
C LEU A 133 -22.68 17.90 -49.81
N VAL A 134 -23.77 17.34 -50.32
CA VAL A 134 -24.03 17.25 -51.77
C VAL A 134 -24.47 18.59 -52.42
N SER A 135 -24.99 19.53 -51.64
CA SER A 135 -25.40 20.86 -52.11
C SER A 135 -25.42 21.87 -50.96
N TYR A 136 -25.07 23.13 -51.24
CA TYR A 136 -25.16 24.23 -50.26
C TYR A 136 -25.54 25.54 -50.96
N GLY A 137 -26.50 26.29 -50.42
CA GLY A 137 -26.93 27.56 -51.02
C GLY A 137 -27.53 27.45 -52.45
N GLY A 138 -27.96 26.27 -52.87
CA GLY A 138 -28.47 26.01 -54.22
C GLY A 138 -27.40 25.60 -55.24
N GLU A 139 -26.12 25.56 -54.85
CA GLU A 139 -25.03 25.08 -55.68
C GLU A 139 -24.71 23.62 -55.38
N ALA A 140 -24.47 22.83 -56.42
CA ALA A 140 -24.00 21.45 -56.28
C ALA A 140 -22.57 21.46 -55.75
N ARG A 141 -22.32 20.66 -54.69
CA ARG A 141 -21.03 20.58 -54.00
C ARG A 141 -20.47 19.15 -53.96
N TYR A 142 -20.85 18.32 -54.92
CA TYR A 142 -20.30 16.97 -55.01
C TYR A 142 -18.77 17.04 -55.10
N PRO A 143 -18.02 16.42 -54.17
CA PRO A 143 -16.57 16.55 -54.17
C PRO A 143 -15.98 15.84 -55.39
N ASP A 144 -15.19 16.56 -56.20
CA ASP A 144 -14.44 15.98 -57.33
C ASP A 144 -13.44 14.92 -56.87
N LYS A 145 -12.99 15.02 -55.61
CA LYS A 145 -12.13 14.06 -54.93
C LYS A 145 -12.55 14.00 -53.46
N ILE A 146 -12.93 12.81 -53.01
CA ILE A 146 -13.16 12.55 -51.58
C ILE A 146 -11.81 12.69 -50.89
N THR A 147 -11.68 13.66 -49.98
CA THR A 147 -10.53 13.71 -49.05
C THR A 147 -10.72 12.53 -48.10
N PRO A 148 -9.91 11.46 -48.19
CA PRO A 148 -10.04 10.37 -47.24
C PRO A 148 -9.77 10.96 -45.86
N TYR A 149 -10.62 10.66 -44.88
CA TYR A 149 -10.26 10.88 -43.49
C TYR A 149 -8.94 10.14 -43.26
N SER A 150 -7.86 10.89 -43.13
CA SER A 150 -6.62 10.37 -42.56
C SER A 150 -6.90 10.38 -41.07
N PRO A 151 -7.14 9.21 -40.44
CA PRO A 151 -7.12 9.19 -38.99
C PRO A 151 -5.83 9.87 -38.54
N PRO A 152 -5.84 10.61 -37.41
CA PRO A 152 -4.59 10.97 -36.77
C PRO A 152 -3.73 9.71 -36.75
N PRO A 153 -2.42 9.82 -37.09
CA PRO A 153 -1.55 8.65 -37.08
C PRO A 153 -1.85 7.93 -35.76
N PRO A 154 -2.15 6.61 -35.79
CA PRO A 154 -2.43 5.89 -34.56
C PRO A 154 -1.35 6.33 -33.57
N PRO A 155 -1.73 6.73 -32.34
CA PRO A 155 -0.75 7.22 -31.35
C PRO A 155 0.40 6.25 -31.46
N PRO A 156 1.63 6.76 -31.72
CA PRO A 156 2.74 5.92 -32.12
C PRO A 156 2.65 4.76 -31.18
N LYS A 157 2.32 3.58 -31.73
CA LYS A 157 2.44 2.41 -30.90
C LYS A 157 3.89 2.56 -30.48
N ASN A 158 4.11 2.69 -29.19
CA ASN A 158 5.28 2.06 -28.64
C ASN A 158 5.04 0.59 -28.96
N ASP A 159 5.22 0.24 -30.25
CA ASP A 159 5.95 -0.92 -30.68
C ASP A 159 7.23 -0.73 -29.87
N VAL A 160 7.17 -1.14 -28.60
CA VAL A 160 8.16 -2.03 -28.06
C VAL A 160 8.39 -2.93 -29.24
N GLU A 161 9.47 -2.68 -29.97
CA GLU A 161 9.92 -3.60 -30.99
C GLU A 161 9.87 -4.92 -30.24
N VAL A 162 8.85 -5.73 -30.53
CA VAL A 162 8.91 -7.13 -30.22
C VAL A 162 9.93 -7.57 -31.25
N ILE A 163 11.20 -7.30 -30.93
CA ILE A 163 12.32 -8.07 -31.39
C ILE A 163 11.83 -9.46 -31.07
N THR A 164 11.34 -10.16 -32.09
CA THR A 164 11.08 -11.59 -32.01
C THR A 164 12.46 -12.20 -31.89
N LYS A 165 13.06 -12.06 -30.70
CA LYS A 165 14.32 -12.65 -30.32
C LYS A 165 14.13 -14.12 -30.61
N SER A 166 15.12 -14.71 -31.27
CA SER A 166 15.10 -16.14 -31.53
C SER A 166 14.95 -16.90 -30.21
N GLU A 167 14.40 -18.11 -30.26
CA GLU A 167 14.22 -18.94 -29.06
C GLU A 167 15.56 -19.17 -28.33
N GLU A 168 16.68 -19.21 -29.08
CA GLU A 168 18.04 -19.24 -28.52
C GLU A 168 18.44 -17.96 -27.79
N GLU A 169 18.16 -16.77 -28.34
CA GLU A 169 18.47 -15.49 -27.69
C GLU A 169 17.62 -15.27 -26.43
N LEU A 170 16.34 -15.65 -26.45
CA LEU A 170 15.47 -15.61 -25.27
C LEU A 170 15.97 -16.57 -24.19
N LEU A 171 16.42 -17.76 -24.59
CA LEU A 171 16.97 -18.75 -23.65
C LEU A 171 18.31 -18.26 -23.07
N GLU A 172 19.16 -17.60 -23.86
CA GLU A 172 20.44 -17.06 -23.40
C GLU A 172 20.24 -15.89 -22.42
N GLU A 173 19.31 -14.97 -22.70
CA GLU A 173 18.92 -13.91 -21.78
C GLU A 173 18.28 -14.46 -20.50
N ALA A 174 17.38 -15.43 -20.62
CA ALA A 174 16.76 -16.08 -19.46
C ALA A 174 17.81 -16.80 -18.60
N ASN A 175 18.73 -17.54 -19.22
CA ASN A 175 19.84 -18.21 -18.53
C ASN A 175 20.75 -17.20 -17.84
N LYS A 176 21.06 -16.06 -18.48
CA LYS A 176 21.88 -15.00 -17.88
C LYS A 176 21.15 -14.35 -16.71
N ALA A 177 19.87 -14.00 -16.86
CA ALA A 177 19.06 -13.43 -15.79
C ALA A 177 18.92 -14.40 -14.60
N GLN A 178 18.74 -15.69 -14.88
CA GLN A 178 18.70 -16.74 -13.88
C GLN A 178 20.07 -16.92 -13.19
N LEU A 179 21.17 -16.91 -13.94
CA LEU A 179 22.52 -16.96 -13.37
C LEU A 179 22.78 -15.76 -12.46
N ASP A 180 22.45 -14.54 -12.92
CA ASP A 180 22.59 -13.32 -12.12
C ASP A 180 21.75 -13.39 -10.84
N ALA A 181 20.52 -13.91 -10.91
CA ALA A 181 19.70 -14.16 -9.74
C ALA A 181 20.33 -15.19 -8.79
N PHE A 182 20.84 -16.30 -9.31
CA PHE A 182 21.55 -17.32 -8.52
C PHE A 182 22.81 -16.78 -7.86
N VAL A 183 23.62 -15.99 -8.57
CA VAL A 183 24.83 -15.35 -8.04
C VAL A 183 24.48 -14.36 -6.94
N ARG A 184 23.46 -13.51 -7.13
CA ARG A 184 22.97 -12.60 -6.09
C ARG A 184 22.50 -13.37 -4.85
N ASN A 185 21.65 -14.39 -5.04
CA ASN A 185 21.12 -15.19 -3.94
C ASN A 185 22.24 -15.95 -3.20
N ALA A 186 23.15 -16.59 -3.93
CA ALA A 186 24.31 -17.27 -3.35
C ALA A 186 25.23 -16.28 -2.60
N GLY A 187 25.41 -15.06 -3.14
CA GLY A 187 26.15 -13.98 -2.48
C GLY A 187 25.50 -13.56 -1.16
N THR A 188 24.19 -13.32 -1.15
CA THR A 188 23.45 -12.96 0.08
C THR A 188 23.48 -14.08 1.12
N ALA A 189 23.28 -15.34 0.71
CA ALA A 189 23.37 -16.49 1.60
C ALA A 189 24.78 -16.67 2.17
N SER A 190 25.82 -16.45 1.36
CA SER A 190 27.22 -16.51 1.80
C SER A 190 27.53 -15.40 2.81
N LEU A 191 27.02 -14.18 2.60
CA LEU A 191 27.19 -13.07 3.54
C LEU A 191 26.46 -13.33 4.85
N ALA A 192 25.22 -13.87 4.81
CA ALA A 192 24.47 -14.25 6.01
C ALA A 192 25.18 -15.38 6.79
N ALA A 193 25.67 -16.40 6.10
CA ALA A 193 26.45 -17.48 6.72
C ALA A 193 27.76 -16.95 7.34
N GLY A 194 28.45 -16.04 6.65
CA GLY A 194 29.64 -15.37 7.17
C GLY A 194 29.35 -14.52 8.42
N ALA A 195 28.26 -13.77 8.44
CA ALA A 195 27.84 -12.97 9.58
C ALA A 195 27.49 -13.85 10.79
N LEU A 196 26.80 -14.97 10.58
CA LEU A 196 26.46 -15.92 11.65
C LEU A 196 27.72 -16.58 12.24
N LEU A 197 28.68 -16.97 11.39
CA LEU A 197 29.98 -17.48 11.84
C LEU A 197 30.77 -16.41 12.61
N ALA A 198 30.80 -15.17 12.12
CA ALA A 198 31.47 -14.06 12.79
C ALA A 198 30.86 -13.78 14.17
N PHE A 199 29.52 -13.82 14.29
CA PHE A 199 28.84 -13.73 15.58
C PHE A 199 29.28 -14.85 16.53
N GLY A 200 29.29 -16.11 16.06
CA GLY A 200 29.77 -17.24 16.85
C GLY A 200 31.20 -17.04 17.36
N LEU A 201 32.12 -16.62 16.48
CA LEU A 201 33.52 -16.38 16.80
C LEU A 201 33.75 -15.21 17.78
N THR A 202 32.83 -14.24 17.82
CA THR A 202 32.95 -13.03 18.65
C THR A 202 32.11 -13.05 19.92
N SER A 203 31.17 -14.01 20.05
CA SER A 203 30.27 -14.15 21.18
C SER A 203 30.92 -14.62 22.50
N GLY A 204 32.21 -14.98 22.47
CA GLY A 204 33.03 -15.27 23.64
C GLY A 204 32.46 -16.36 24.56
N ASP A 205 32.56 -17.64 24.14
CA ASP A 205 32.21 -18.86 24.90
C ASP A 205 30.98 -18.78 25.82
N SER A 206 29.97 -17.98 25.47
CA SER A 206 28.78 -17.75 26.29
C SER A 206 27.56 -18.44 25.67
N PRO A 207 27.15 -19.63 26.19
CA PRO A 207 25.94 -20.33 25.70
C PRO A 207 24.68 -19.47 25.71
N SER A 208 24.61 -18.47 26.61
CA SER A 208 23.53 -17.49 26.70
C SER A 208 23.43 -16.59 25.46
N SER A 209 24.55 -16.13 24.90
CA SER A 209 24.54 -15.28 23.69
C SER A 209 24.02 -16.03 22.46
N VAL A 210 24.35 -17.32 22.35
CA VAL A 210 23.82 -18.20 21.29
C VAL A 210 22.33 -18.44 21.48
N ALA A 211 21.87 -18.66 22.72
CA ALA A 211 20.45 -18.82 23.02
C ALA A 211 19.63 -17.54 22.72
N LEU A 212 20.19 -16.36 22.99
CA LEU A 212 19.60 -15.06 22.62
C LEU A 212 19.52 -14.89 21.11
N MET A 213 20.60 -15.20 20.38
CA MET A 213 20.60 -15.17 18.91
C MET A 213 19.57 -16.14 18.30
N SER A 214 19.44 -17.34 18.86
CA SER A 214 18.42 -18.31 18.44
C SER A 214 17.01 -17.77 18.66
N SER A 215 16.77 -17.17 19.84
CA SER A 215 15.48 -16.55 20.19
C SER A 215 15.14 -15.38 19.26
N PHE A 216 16.13 -14.51 18.99
CA PHE A 216 16.02 -13.41 18.03
C PHE A 216 15.68 -13.92 16.62
N ALA A 217 16.39 -14.93 16.13
CA ALA A 217 16.19 -15.47 14.78
C ALA A 217 14.80 -16.11 14.61
N LEU A 218 14.38 -16.96 15.56
CA LEU A 218 13.07 -17.61 15.51
C LEU A 218 11.93 -16.62 15.67
N ALA A 219 12.05 -15.64 16.57
CA ALA A 219 11.06 -14.58 16.72
C ALA A 219 11.00 -13.68 15.47
N GLY A 220 12.13 -13.42 14.82
CA GLY A 220 12.19 -12.70 13.56
C GLY A 220 11.48 -13.42 12.43
N LEU A 221 11.66 -14.73 12.30
CA LEU A 221 10.93 -15.55 11.32
C LEU A 221 9.43 -15.63 11.63
N ALA A 222 9.06 -15.73 12.91
CA ALA A 222 7.67 -15.66 13.33
C ALA A 222 7.06 -14.30 12.95
N GLY A 223 7.78 -13.20 13.23
CA GLY A 223 7.40 -11.84 12.86
C GLY A 223 7.23 -11.67 11.36
N TYR A 224 8.15 -12.21 10.57
CA TYR A 224 8.04 -12.25 9.11
C TYR A 224 6.72 -12.89 8.67
N GLN A 225 6.40 -14.08 9.19
CA GLN A 225 5.23 -14.81 8.77
C GLN A 225 3.91 -14.15 9.19
N VAL A 226 3.82 -13.62 10.41
CA VAL A 226 2.56 -13.05 10.91
C VAL A 226 2.22 -11.72 10.25
N VAL A 227 3.23 -10.92 9.86
CA VAL A 227 3.02 -9.59 9.25
C VAL A 227 2.52 -9.71 7.82
N TRP A 228 3.04 -10.68 7.06
CA TRP A 228 2.50 -11.03 5.74
C TRP A 228 1.04 -11.49 5.78
N GLY A 229 0.58 -11.99 6.92
CA GLY A 229 -0.80 -12.40 7.13
C GLY A 229 -1.75 -11.26 7.52
N VAL A 230 -1.26 -10.05 7.78
CA VAL A 230 -2.10 -8.91 8.21
C VAL A 230 -2.91 -8.37 7.04
N ALA A 231 -4.20 -8.12 7.24
CA ALA A 231 -5.04 -7.51 6.22
C ALA A 231 -4.54 -6.08 5.88
N PRO A 232 -4.45 -5.67 4.60
CA PRO A 232 -3.95 -4.34 4.23
C PRO A 232 -4.67 -3.17 4.91
N ALA A 233 -6.00 -3.28 5.05
CA ALA A 233 -6.85 -2.33 5.77
C ALA A 233 -6.46 -2.14 7.26
N LEU A 234 -5.74 -3.11 7.85
CA LEU A 234 -5.31 -3.13 9.25
C LEU A 234 -3.83 -2.75 9.45
N HIS A 235 -3.12 -2.28 8.41
CA HIS A 235 -1.73 -1.82 8.53
C HIS A 235 -1.57 -0.62 9.49
N SER A 236 -2.53 0.31 9.54
CA SER A 236 -2.54 1.39 10.55
C SER A 236 -2.68 0.86 11.98
N PRO A 237 -3.69 0.04 12.29
CA PRO A 237 -3.77 -0.68 13.56
C PRO A 237 -2.52 -1.51 13.90
N LEU A 238 -1.88 -2.16 12.93
CA LEU A 238 -0.63 -2.88 13.12
C LEU A 238 0.49 -1.98 13.64
N MET A 239 0.66 -0.79 13.05
CA MET A 239 1.63 0.20 13.55
C MET A 239 1.31 0.65 14.97
N ALA A 240 0.02 0.84 15.30
CA ALA A 240 -0.38 1.24 16.65
C ALA A 240 -0.14 0.12 17.68
N VAL A 241 -0.47 -1.14 17.35
CA VAL A 241 -0.24 -2.31 18.23
C VAL A 241 1.25 -2.55 18.43
N THR A 242 2.04 -2.55 17.36
CA THR A 242 3.50 -2.72 17.46
C THR A 242 4.16 -1.61 18.27
N ASN A 243 3.70 -0.35 18.11
CA ASN A 243 4.13 0.75 18.96
C ASN A 243 3.72 0.55 20.44
N ALA A 244 2.50 0.09 20.74
CA ALA A 244 2.11 -0.19 22.12
C ALA A 244 2.99 -1.27 22.77
N VAL A 245 3.30 -2.33 22.01
CA VAL A 245 4.15 -3.44 22.45
C VAL A 245 5.63 -3.03 22.59
N SER A 246 6.14 -2.12 21.74
CA SER A 246 7.52 -1.59 21.87
C SER A 246 7.73 -0.80 23.17
N GLY A 247 6.65 -0.43 23.87
CA GLY A 247 6.69 0.05 25.25
C GLY A 247 7.30 -0.95 26.24
N MET A 248 7.61 -2.19 25.83
CA MET A 248 8.40 -3.12 26.63
C MET A 248 9.85 -2.66 26.92
N THR A 249 10.31 -1.54 26.35
CA THR A 249 11.46 -0.78 26.90
C THR A 249 11.34 -0.52 28.42
N ALA A 250 10.11 -0.59 28.98
CA ALA A 250 9.89 -0.55 30.42
C ALA A 250 10.66 -1.64 31.19
N VAL A 251 10.85 -2.82 30.59
CA VAL A 251 11.56 -3.95 31.19
C VAL A 251 12.99 -3.56 31.55
N GLY A 252 13.73 -2.93 30.63
CA GLY A 252 15.09 -2.50 30.92
C GLY A 252 15.15 -1.36 31.94
N GLY A 253 14.25 -0.38 31.85
CA GLY A 253 14.13 0.66 32.88
C GLY A 253 13.87 0.09 34.28
N MET A 254 12.98 -0.89 34.40
CA MET A 254 12.67 -1.57 35.67
C MET A 254 13.87 -2.36 36.22
N LEU A 255 14.61 -3.05 35.36
CA LEU A 255 15.83 -3.77 35.76
C LEU A 255 16.94 -2.80 36.20
N LEU A 256 17.05 -1.62 35.60
CA LEU A 256 17.99 -0.58 36.06
C LEU A 256 17.64 -0.06 37.46
N LEU A 257 16.34 0.11 37.76
CA LEU A 257 15.88 0.48 39.11
C LEU A 257 16.14 -0.61 40.15
N ALA A 258 16.13 -1.89 39.73
CA ALA A 258 16.45 -3.01 40.61
C ALA A 258 17.92 -3.03 41.05
N HIS A 259 18.86 -2.76 40.12
CA HIS A 259 20.28 -2.91 40.37
C HIS A 259 20.94 -1.74 41.12
N GLY A 260 20.42 -0.51 41.00
CA GLY A 260 21.09 0.67 41.57
C GLY A 260 20.73 1.00 43.03
N SER A 261 19.86 0.21 43.68
CA SER A 261 19.39 0.51 45.04
C SER A 261 20.48 0.22 46.08
N THR A 262 21.21 1.25 46.49
CA THR A 262 21.95 1.18 47.76
C THR A 262 20.95 0.88 48.90
N PRO A 263 21.37 0.23 50.00
CA PRO A 263 20.46 -0.04 51.14
C PRO A 263 19.77 1.22 51.70
N ASP A 264 20.30 2.41 51.41
CA ASP A 264 19.79 3.72 51.81
C ASP A 264 18.96 4.42 50.71
N ALA A 265 18.75 3.79 49.55
CA ALA A 265 18.01 4.35 48.43
C ALA A 265 16.55 4.61 48.81
N GLY A 266 16.11 5.86 48.64
CA GLY A 266 14.73 6.29 48.93
C GLY A 266 13.80 6.17 47.72
N LEU A 267 12.62 6.79 47.82
CA LEU A 267 11.66 6.89 46.69
C LEU A 267 12.16 7.77 45.53
N ILE A 268 13.20 8.58 45.76
CA ILE A 268 13.80 9.46 44.75
C ILE A 268 15.07 8.79 44.22
N PRO A 269 15.25 8.67 42.89
CA PRO A 269 16.49 8.17 42.28
C PRO A 269 17.73 8.91 42.80
N ASP A 270 18.76 8.17 43.20
CA ASP A 270 19.97 8.67 43.88
C ASP A 270 21.22 8.73 42.99
N SER A 271 21.18 8.12 41.80
CA SER A 271 22.29 8.08 40.84
C SER A 271 21.85 8.44 39.42
N PRO A 272 22.76 8.86 38.52
CA PRO A 272 22.44 9.11 37.12
C PRO A 272 21.83 7.88 36.42
N ALA A 273 22.35 6.68 36.70
CA ALA A 273 21.83 5.42 36.16
C ALA A 273 20.39 5.16 36.62
N HIS A 274 20.09 5.42 37.89
CA HIS A 274 18.74 5.32 38.42
C HIS A 274 17.78 6.35 37.81
N TRP A 275 18.23 7.59 37.59
CA TRP A 275 17.41 8.58 36.89
C TRP A 275 17.11 8.15 35.45
N MET A 276 18.09 7.57 34.75
CA MET A 276 17.87 7.01 33.41
C MET A 276 16.86 5.85 33.43
N GLY A 277 16.97 4.94 34.40
CA GLY A 277 15.98 3.86 34.60
C GLY A 277 14.57 4.39 34.86
N ALA A 278 14.42 5.39 35.74
CA ALA A 278 13.14 6.01 36.03
C ALA A 278 12.51 6.70 34.81
N VAL A 279 13.31 7.43 34.02
CA VAL A 279 12.86 8.07 32.78
C VAL A 279 12.44 7.03 31.75
N ALA A 280 13.25 5.99 31.55
CA ALA A 280 12.92 4.88 30.65
C ALA A 280 11.58 4.25 31.06
N THR A 281 11.43 3.81 32.31
CA THR A 281 10.18 3.24 32.81
C THR A 281 8.99 4.19 32.61
N LEU A 282 9.11 5.45 33.00
CA LEU A 282 8.02 6.42 32.86
C LEU A 282 7.54 6.54 31.41
N LEU A 283 8.46 6.81 30.48
CA LEU A 283 8.14 7.04 29.06
C LEU A 283 7.60 5.77 28.40
N SER A 284 8.15 4.61 28.75
CA SER A 284 7.67 3.32 28.28
C SER A 284 6.23 3.05 28.71
N PHE A 285 5.84 3.37 29.95
CA PHE A 285 4.45 3.24 30.40
C PHE A 285 3.50 4.27 29.79
N VAL A 286 3.97 5.49 29.48
CA VAL A 286 3.20 6.44 28.63
C VAL A 286 2.88 5.79 27.29
N ASN A 287 3.88 5.17 26.66
CA ASN A 287 3.73 4.50 25.38
C ASN A 287 2.81 3.26 25.45
N ILE A 288 2.92 2.42 26.49
CA ILE A 288 2.06 1.24 26.68
C ILE A 288 0.58 1.66 26.77
N ALA A 289 0.25 2.54 27.72
CA ALA A 289 -1.14 2.91 27.98
C ALA A 289 -1.73 3.75 26.83
N GLY A 290 -0.94 4.69 26.30
CA GLY A 290 -1.35 5.52 25.17
C GLY A 290 -1.52 4.71 23.89
N GLY A 291 -0.55 3.83 23.59
CA GLY A 291 -0.53 2.97 22.42
C GLY A 291 -1.73 2.03 22.38
N PHE A 292 -1.97 1.24 23.43
CA PHE A 292 -3.12 0.31 23.45
C PHE A 292 -4.47 1.04 23.41
N SER A 293 -4.56 2.24 23.98
CA SER A 293 -5.78 3.07 23.92
C SER A 293 -6.03 3.59 22.50
N VAL A 294 -4.98 4.03 21.79
CA VAL A 294 -5.07 4.44 20.38
C VAL A 294 -5.40 3.25 19.48
N SER A 295 -4.77 2.10 19.70
CA SER A 295 -5.06 0.86 18.97
C SER A 295 -6.51 0.43 19.15
N ALA A 296 -7.03 0.46 20.38
CA ALA A 296 -8.43 0.14 20.66
C ALA A 296 -9.38 1.09 19.92
N LYS A 297 -9.12 2.41 19.98
CA LYS A 297 -9.90 3.41 19.25
C LYS A 297 -9.88 3.16 17.73
N MET A 298 -8.72 2.88 17.14
CA MET A 298 -8.61 2.58 15.71
C MET A 298 -9.43 1.34 15.34
N LEU A 299 -9.36 0.28 16.14
CA LEU A 299 -10.04 -0.98 15.87
C LEU A 299 -11.55 -0.90 16.08
N ASP A 300 -12.02 -0.07 17.03
CA ASP A 300 -13.44 0.14 17.27
C ASP A 300 -14.14 0.87 16.12
N LEU A 301 -13.41 1.64 15.29
CA LEU A 301 -13.96 2.28 14.10
C LEU A 301 -14.47 1.25 13.08
N PHE A 302 -13.84 0.07 13.01
CA PHE A 302 -14.24 -1.01 12.09
C PHE A 302 -15.44 -1.83 12.59
N ARG A 303 -15.91 -1.59 13.82
CA ARG A 303 -17.02 -2.34 14.41
C ARG A 303 -18.35 -1.90 13.82
N ARG A 304 -19.14 -2.84 13.31
CA ARG A 304 -20.50 -2.55 12.83
C ARG A 304 -21.48 -2.48 14.00
N PRO A 305 -22.54 -1.65 13.90
CA PRO A 305 -23.64 -1.66 14.86
C PRO A 305 -24.36 -3.02 14.96
N THR A 306 -24.27 -3.85 13.91
CA THR A 306 -24.89 -5.17 13.81
C THR A 306 -23.97 -6.31 14.23
N ASP A 307 -22.70 -6.05 14.57
CA ASP A 307 -21.78 -7.10 15.01
C ASP A 307 -22.22 -7.68 16.36
N PRO A 308 -22.00 -9.00 16.58
CA PRO A 308 -22.20 -9.62 17.88
C PRO A 308 -21.43 -8.90 19.00
N LYS A 309 -21.93 -9.04 20.23
CA LYS A 309 -21.23 -8.51 21.40
C LYS A 309 -19.98 -9.35 21.67
N ASP A 310 -18.83 -8.69 21.76
CA ASP A 310 -17.59 -9.30 22.25
C ASP A 310 -17.61 -9.44 23.78
N TYR A 311 -16.99 -10.51 24.28
CA TYR A 311 -16.84 -10.80 25.71
C TYR A 311 -15.36 -10.86 26.10
N PHE A 312 -14.61 -9.79 25.79
CA PHE A 312 -13.16 -9.74 26.02
C PHE A 312 -12.77 -9.87 27.48
N GLU A 313 -13.67 -9.54 28.41
CA GLU A 313 -13.50 -9.75 29.85
C GLU A 313 -13.19 -11.21 30.21
N LEU A 314 -13.59 -12.18 29.38
CA LEU A 314 -13.27 -13.58 29.60
C LEU A 314 -11.77 -13.89 29.44
N TYR A 315 -11.03 -13.10 28.66
CA TYR A 315 -9.57 -13.22 28.56
C TYR A 315 -8.84 -12.80 29.84
N ALA A 316 -9.53 -12.13 30.77
CA ALA A 316 -8.97 -11.87 32.10
C ALA A 316 -8.76 -13.17 32.89
N LEU A 317 -9.52 -14.24 32.63
CA LEU A 317 -9.36 -15.52 33.32
C LEU A 317 -7.99 -16.18 33.04
N PRO A 318 -7.60 -16.49 31.79
CA PRO A 318 -6.27 -17.03 31.52
C PRO A 318 -5.15 -16.08 31.95
N ALA A 319 -5.33 -14.76 31.79
CA ALA A 319 -4.35 -13.79 32.27
C ALA A 319 -4.15 -13.84 33.79
N SER A 320 -5.25 -13.91 34.55
CA SER A 320 -5.21 -14.01 36.01
C SER A 320 -4.58 -15.32 36.49
N ILE A 321 -4.74 -16.42 35.75
CA ILE A 321 -4.10 -17.71 36.06
C ILE A 321 -2.58 -17.58 35.93
N VAL A 322 -2.09 -17.01 34.83
CA VAL A 322 -0.64 -16.83 34.60
C VAL A 322 -0.04 -15.89 35.64
N LEU A 323 -0.64 -14.71 35.83
CA LEU A 323 -0.17 -13.70 36.79
C LEU A 323 -0.26 -14.19 38.24
N GLY A 324 -1.38 -14.82 38.60
CA GLY A 324 -1.60 -15.40 39.93
C GLY A 324 -0.66 -16.58 40.20
N GLY A 325 -0.37 -17.39 39.20
CA GLY A 325 0.61 -18.48 39.27
C GLY A 325 2.03 -17.98 39.55
N LEU A 326 2.46 -16.93 38.84
CA LEU A 326 3.75 -16.29 39.09
C LEU A 326 3.83 -15.69 40.50
N ALA A 327 2.80 -14.95 40.91
CA ALA A 327 2.73 -14.38 42.25
C ALA A 327 2.76 -15.48 43.33
N ALA A 328 2.00 -16.56 43.15
CA ALA A 328 1.99 -17.69 44.06
C ALA A 328 3.36 -18.36 44.15
N ALA A 329 4.06 -18.56 43.02
CA ALA A 329 5.43 -19.08 43.03
C ALA A 329 6.38 -18.18 43.84
N GLY A 330 6.28 -16.86 43.65
CA GLY A 330 7.06 -15.87 44.42
C GLY A 330 6.78 -15.90 45.93
N PHE A 331 5.51 -16.01 46.35
CA PHE A 331 5.14 -16.00 47.78
C PHE A 331 5.36 -17.34 48.49
N THR A 332 5.14 -18.45 47.79
CA THR A 332 5.21 -19.79 48.40
C THR A 332 6.59 -20.42 48.30
N GLY A 333 7.46 -19.91 47.42
CA GLY A 333 8.75 -20.52 47.10
C GLY A 333 8.63 -21.88 46.41
N VAL A 334 7.45 -22.20 45.86
CA VAL A 334 7.22 -23.44 45.12
C VAL A 334 7.70 -23.27 43.68
N GLY A 335 8.66 -24.10 43.28
CA GLY A 335 9.33 -24.00 41.99
C GLY A 335 10.48 -22.98 42.01
N ASP A 336 11.32 -23.02 40.97
CA ASP A 336 12.37 -22.03 40.78
C ASP A 336 11.79 -20.75 40.16
N LEU A 337 11.82 -19.63 40.90
CA LEU A 337 11.20 -18.37 40.46
C LEU A 337 11.77 -17.86 39.14
N GLY A 338 13.07 -18.09 38.87
CA GLY A 338 13.69 -17.73 37.59
C GLY A 338 13.12 -18.53 36.42
N THR A 339 12.95 -19.84 36.60
CA THR A 339 12.33 -20.72 35.61
C THR A 339 10.86 -20.35 35.37
N VAL A 340 10.11 -20.02 36.44
CA VAL A 340 8.72 -19.58 36.33
C VAL A 340 8.63 -18.23 35.62
N SER A 341 9.47 -17.25 36.01
CA SER A 341 9.56 -15.95 35.34
C SER A 341 9.86 -16.12 33.85
N GLY A 342 10.88 -16.89 33.49
CA GLY A 342 11.23 -17.18 32.10
C GLY A 342 10.09 -17.84 31.31
N THR A 343 9.30 -18.71 31.94
CA THR A 343 8.11 -19.33 31.32
C THR A 343 7.00 -18.30 31.07
N VAL A 344 6.78 -17.37 32.01
CA VAL A 344 5.85 -16.25 31.82
C VAL A 344 6.36 -15.30 30.72
N GLY A 345 7.68 -15.09 30.61
CA GLY A 345 8.30 -14.39 29.49
C GLY A 345 8.01 -15.04 28.14
N ILE A 346 8.05 -16.36 28.04
CA ILE A 346 7.63 -17.08 26.81
C ILE A 346 6.14 -16.84 26.52
N ALA A 347 5.27 -16.90 27.54
CA ALA A 347 3.85 -16.61 27.36
C ALA A 347 3.62 -15.16 26.88
N SER A 348 4.41 -14.21 27.39
CA SER A 348 4.43 -12.82 26.93
C SER A 348 4.76 -12.72 25.43
N ALA A 349 5.87 -13.34 25.00
CA ALA A 349 6.29 -13.33 23.59
C ALA A 349 5.24 -13.96 22.66
N ILE A 350 4.65 -15.10 23.05
CA ILE A 350 3.56 -15.76 22.29
C ILE A 350 2.36 -14.83 22.16
N CYS A 351 1.95 -14.17 23.24
CA CYS A 351 0.83 -13.22 23.20
C CYS A 351 1.13 -12.00 22.34
N CYS A 352 2.38 -11.50 22.33
CA CYS A 352 2.80 -10.42 21.44
C CYS A 352 2.78 -10.83 19.96
N ILE A 353 3.22 -12.05 19.63
CA ILE A 353 3.11 -12.61 18.27
C ILE A 353 1.63 -12.76 17.88
N ALA A 354 0.81 -13.28 18.79
CA ALA A 354 -0.63 -13.44 18.58
C ALA A 354 -1.37 -12.11 18.44
N ALA A 355 -0.84 -11.03 19.03
CA ALA A 355 -1.39 -9.69 18.86
C ALA A 355 -1.34 -9.22 17.41
N ILE A 356 -0.21 -9.50 16.73
CA ILE A 356 -0.05 -9.21 15.30
C ILE A 356 -0.84 -10.20 14.45
N ALA A 357 -0.75 -11.51 14.75
CA ALA A 357 -1.50 -12.53 14.02
C ALA A 357 -3.02 -12.30 14.09
N GLY A 358 -3.52 -11.73 15.20
CA GLY A 358 -4.92 -11.35 15.35
C GLY A 358 -5.39 -10.29 14.35
N LEU A 359 -4.48 -9.51 13.76
CA LEU A 359 -4.78 -8.51 12.74
C LEU A 359 -4.90 -9.10 11.33
N ALA A 360 -4.91 -10.43 11.19
CA ALA A 360 -5.08 -11.08 9.89
C ALA A 360 -6.45 -10.82 9.25
N ASN A 361 -7.46 -10.51 10.06
CA ASN A 361 -8.76 -10.06 9.60
C ASN A 361 -9.44 -9.20 10.68
N GLN A 362 -10.48 -8.48 10.26
CA GLN A 362 -11.19 -7.47 11.03
C GLN A 362 -11.97 -8.09 12.20
N GLU A 363 -12.42 -9.33 12.05
CA GLU A 363 -13.14 -10.06 13.11
C GLU A 363 -12.23 -10.41 14.28
N THR A 364 -10.97 -10.82 14.01
CA THR A 364 -10.01 -11.16 15.08
C THR A 364 -9.17 -9.99 15.56
N ALA A 365 -9.20 -8.84 14.87
CA ALA A 365 -8.32 -7.70 15.13
C ALA A 365 -8.39 -7.19 16.59
N ARG A 366 -9.60 -7.07 17.16
CA ARG A 366 -9.80 -6.65 18.56
C ARG A 366 -9.24 -7.68 19.55
N THR A 367 -9.38 -8.97 19.26
CA THR A 367 -8.75 -10.04 20.05
C THR A 367 -7.22 -9.90 20.01
N GLY A 368 -6.64 -9.55 18.85
CA GLY A 368 -5.22 -9.23 18.73
C GLY A 368 -4.78 -8.15 19.72
N ASN A 369 -5.53 -7.05 19.81
CA ASN A 369 -5.22 -5.98 20.78
C ASN A 369 -5.28 -6.45 22.25
N VAL A 370 -6.25 -7.30 22.59
CA VAL A 370 -6.37 -7.90 23.94
C VAL A 370 -5.20 -8.83 24.25
N LEU A 371 -4.78 -9.66 23.29
CA LEU A 371 -3.61 -10.51 23.44
C LEU A 371 -2.32 -9.69 23.56
N GLY A 372 -2.21 -8.56 22.86
CA GLY A 372 -1.10 -7.62 23.04
C GLY A 372 -1.02 -7.06 24.45
N MET A 373 -2.15 -6.63 25.01
CA MET A 373 -2.23 -6.17 26.40
C MET A 373 -1.82 -7.26 27.39
N ALA A 374 -2.28 -8.50 27.18
CA ALA A 374 -1.89 -9.65 28.00
C ALA A 374 -0.38 -9.94 27.89
N GLY A 375 0.18 -9.87 26.67
CA GLY A 375 1.61 -10.05 26.43
C GLY A 375 2.45 -9.05 27.23
N VAL A 376 2.18 -7.75 27.06
CA VAL A 376 2.91 -6.70 27.81
C VAL A 376 2.72 -6.87 29.32
N ALA A 377 1.52 -7.19 29.80
CA ALA A 377 1.27 -7.45 31.22
C ALA A 377 2.11 -8.64 31.76
N PHE A 378 2.19 -9.74 31.01
CA PHE A 378 3.03 -10.89 31.36
C PHE A 378 4.52 -10.53 31.36
N GLY A 379 4.97 -9.72 30.39
CA GLY A 379 6.34 -9.24 30.34
C GLY A 379 6.72 -8.43 31.58
N LEU A 380 5.91 -7.42 31.93
CA LEU A 380 6.11 -6.60 33.13
C LEU A 380 6.07 -7.42 34.43
N ALA A 381 5.20 -8.43 34.49
CA ALA A 381 5.10 -9.32 35.65
C ALA A 381 6.34 -10.23 35.79
N SER A 382 6.80 -10.81 34.68
CA SER A 382 8.07 -11.55 34.63
C SER A 382 9.23 -10.67 35.06
N THR A 383 9.33 -9.44 34.57
CA THR A 383 10.36 -8.49 35.02
C THR A 383 10.27 -8.17 36.49
N THR A 384 9.07 -8.05 37.06
CA THR A 384 8.91 -7.84 38.51
C THR A 384 9.48 -9.03 39.31
N ALA A 385 9.32 -10.26 38.82
CA ALA A 385 9.97 -11.42 39.42
C ALA A 385 11.49 -11.39 39.23
N ASP A 386 11.99 -10.99 38.06
CA ASP A 386 13.42 -10.84 37.78
C ASP A 386 14.07 -9.77 38.67
N MET A 387 13.39 -8.66 38.94
CA MET A 387 13.82 -7.66 39.92
C MET A 387 14.00 -8.29 41.31
N SER A 388 13.05 -9.14 41.74
CA SER A 388 13.15 -9.84 43.02
C SER A 388 14.33 -10.81 43.05
N ILE A 389 14.60 -11.51 41.95
CA ILE A 389 15.73 -12.44 41.80
C ILE A 389 17.05 -11.67 41.85
N ALA A 390 17.10 -10.48 41.24
CA ALA A 390 18.24 -9.57 41.27
C ALA A 390 18.47 -8.90 42.63
N GLY A 391 17.61 -9.15 43.63
CA GLY A 391 17.74 -8.59 44.97
C GLY A 391 17.22 -7.15 45.12
N ALA A 392 16.30 -6.72 44.25
CA ALA A 392 15.70 -5.40 44.30
C ALA A 392 15.11 -5.07 45.67
N THR A 393 15.32 -3.84 46.12
CA THR A 393 14.78 -3.34 47.39
C THR A 393 13.31 -2.95 47.25
N LEU A 394 12.58 -2.81 48.37
CA LEU A 394 11.20 -2.31 48.35
C LEU A 394 11.06 -0.93 47.66
N PRO A 395 11.95 0.06 47.90
CA PRO A 395 11.99 1.30 47.15
C PRO A 395 12.05 1.12 45.62
N ALA A 396 12.82 0.16 45.10
CA ALA A 396 12.89 -0.09 43.65
C ALA A 396 11.52 -0.50 43.07
N PHE A 397 10.79 -1.39 43.75
CA PHE A 397 9.43 -1.76 43.36
C PHE A 397 8.46 -0.56 43.44
N GLN A 398 8.60 0.28 44.47
CA GLN A 398 7.77 1.48 44.62
C GLN A 398 8.07 2.51 43.53
N GLN A 399 9.33 2.70 43.16
CA GLN A 399 9.75 3.58 42.07
C GLN A 399 9.20 3.08 40.74
N ALA A 400 9.39 1.80 40.41
CA ALA A 400 8.85 1.19 39.20
C ALA A 400 7.31 1.32 39.14
N GLY A 401 6.62 1.03 40.24
CA GLY A 401 5.17 1.17 40.35
C GLY A 401 4.68 2.62 40.22
N LEU A 402 5.39 3.58 40.81
CA LEU A 402 5.06 5.00 40.73
C LEU A 402 5.30 5.55 39.31
N MET A 403 6.46 5.27 38.71
CA MET A 403 6.75 5.66 37.31
C MET A 403 5.78 5.00 36.34
N GLY A 404 5.48 3.72 36.53
CA GLY A 404 4.51 3.01 35.70
C GLY A 404 3.09 3.53 35.85
N GLY A 405 2.65 3.83 37.08
CA GLY A 405 1.33 4.41 37.36
C GLY A 405 1.17 5.81 36.78
N VAL A 406 2.14 6.69 36.98
CA VAL A 406 2.15 8.06 36.42
C VAL A 406 2.21 8.01 34.89
N GLY A 407 3.12 7.19 34.35
CA GLY A 407 3.27 7.02 32.90
C GLY A 407 1.97 6.54 32.26
N SER A 408 1.35 5.51 32.85
CA SER A 408 0.07 4.98 32.36
C SER A 408 -1.06 6.01 32.40
N ALA A 409 -1.14 6.79 33.48
CA ALA A 409 -2.14 7.85 33.61
C ALA A 409 -1.96 8.95 32.56
N VAL A 410 -0.71 9.38 32.32
CA VAL A 410 -0.38 10.37 31.28
C VAL A 410 -0.67 9.82 29.88
N GLY A 411 -0.25 8.59 29.59
CA GLY A 411 -0.50 7.94 28.30
C GLY A 411 -1.99 7.81 28.00
N ALA A 412 -2.78 7.35 28.97
CA ALA A 412 -4.24 7.26 28.84
C ALA A 412 -4.90 8.63 28.66
N ALA A 413 -4.45 9.65 29.40
CA ALA A 413 -4.96 11.02 29.26
C ALA A 413 -4.68 11.57 27.86
N LEU A 414 -3.46 11.43 27.34
CA LEU A 414 -3.08 11.86 25.99
C LEU A 414 -3.91 11.12 24.93
N ALA A 415 -4.01 9.80 25.01
CA ALA A 415 -4.78 9.02 24.04
C ALA A 415 -6.27 9.34 24.07
N SER A 416 -6.85 9.66 25.24
CA SER A 416 -8.29 9.95 25.37
C SER A 416 -8.73 11.17 24.56
N GLY A 417 -7.88 12.19 24.44
CA GLY A 417 -8.18 13.45 23.74
C GLY A 417 -8.02 13.41 22.22
N VAL A 418 -7.43 12.35 21.66
CA VAL A 418 -7.10 12.25 20.23
C VAL A 418 -8.31 11.82 19.40
N GLY A 419 -8.60 12.59 18.35
CA GLY A 419 -9.67 12.30 17.38
C GLY A 419 -9.22 11.30 16.28
N PRO A 420 -10.16 10.68 15.54
CA PRO A 420 -9.86 9.66 14.52
C PRO A 420 -8.84 10.08 13.46
N THR A 421 -8.93 11.33 12.98
CA THR A 421 -8.01 11.91 12.00
C THR A 421 -6.59 12.13 12.52
N GLU A 422 -6.43 12.20 13.85
CA GLU A 422 -5.16 12.46 14.55
C GLU A 422 -4.51 11.18 15.09
N LEU A 423 -5.17 10.02 14.99
CA LEU A 423 -4.62 8.74 15.45
C LEU A 423 -3.27 8.42 14.75
N PRO A 424 -3.12 8.62 13.42
CA PRO A 424 -1.85 8.45 12.71
C PRO A 424 -0.64 9.18 13.31
N GLN A 425 -0.75 10.50 13.46
CA GLN A 425 0.34 11.34 13.98
C GLN A 425 0.63 11.05 15.46
N THR A 426 -0.38 10.65 16.23
CA THR A 426 -0.22 10.26 17.63
C THR A 426 0.65 9.01 17.77
N VAL A 427 0.53 8.03 16.85
CA VAL A 427 1.41 6.85 16.82
C VAL A 427 2.87 7.28 16.59
N ALA A 428 3.13 8.24 15.68
CA ALA A 428 4.46 8.78 15.48
C ALA A 428 5.00 9.49 16.74
N ALA A 429 4.16 10.26 17.44
CA ALA A 429 4.56 10.90 18.69
C ALA A 429 4.95 9.86 19.75
N PHE A 430 4.19 8.78 19.90
CA PHE A 430 4.50 7.71 20.85
C PHE A 430 5.78 6.94 20.50
N HIS A 431 6.08 6.74 19.22
CA HIS A 431 7.37 6.15 18.81
C HIS A 431 8.58 6.95 19.28
N SER A 432 8.46 8.28 19.33
CA SER A 432 9.56 9.11 19.81
C SER A 432 9.92 8.79 21.28
N LEU A 433 8.92 8.44 22.10
CA LEU A 433 9.12 8.07 23.50
C LEU A 433 9.91 6.78 23.64
N VAL A 434 9.70 5.82 22.74
CA VAL A 434 10.44 4.55 22.71
C VAL A 434 11.91 4.79 22.40
N GLY A 435 12.20 5.67 21.43
CA GLY A 435 13.58 6.06 21.12
C GLY A 435 14.29 6.71 22.31
N ILE A 436 13.61 7.63 23.01
CA ILE A 436 14.16 8.28 24.21
C ILE A 436 14.34 7.27 25.35
N ALA A 437 13.37 6.37 25.57
CA ALA A 437 13.46 5.33 26.59
C ALA A 437 14.64 4.37 26.32
N ALA A 438 14.87 3.97 25.05
CA ALA A 438 16.01 3.14 24.68
C ALA A 438 17.35 3.84 24.89
N MET A 439 17.46 5.13 24.55
CA MET A 439 18.67 5.93 24.86
C MET A 439 18.92 6.04 26.36
N ALA A 440 17.86 6.28 27.14
CA ALA A 440 17.95 6.33 28.60
C ALA A 440 18.35 4.96 29.16
N GLY A 441 17.73 3.87 28.72
CA GLY A 441 18.10 2.51 29.13
C GLY A 441 19.56 2.18 28.84
N ALA A 442 20.04 2.47 27.63
CA ALA A 442 21.43 2.24 27.25
C ALA A 442 22.43 3.10 28.06
N ALA A 443 22.11 4.38 28.28
CA ALA A 443 22.92 5.26 29.12
C ALA A 443 22.91 4.80 30.59
N GLY A 444 21.76 4.36 31.09
CA GLY A 444 21.61 3.84 32.44
C GLY A 444 22.44 2.60 32.70
N GLU A 445 22.41 1.64 31.77
CA GLU A 445 23.22 0.41 31.85
C GLU A 445 24.72 0.71 31.88
N TYR A 446 25.16 1.62 31.01
CA TYR A 446 26.57 2.03 30.95
C TYR A 446 27.02 2.76 32.23
N LEU A 447 26.18 3.65 32.76
CA LEU A 447 26.49 4.43 33.97
C LEU A 447 26.35 3.62 35.27
N GLY A 448 25.54 2.57 35.26
CA GLY A 448 25.28 1.71 36.41
C GLY A 448 26.33 0.59 36.59
N SER A 449 27.09 0.30 35.55
CA SER A 449 28.14 -0.74 35.53
C SER A 449 29.53 -0.12 35.66
N SER A 450 30.49 -0.80 36.31
CA SER A 450 31.88 -0.31 36.33
C SER A 450 32.58 -0.62 35.00
N ALA A 451 33.39 0.31 34.46
CA ALA A 451 33.84 0.26 33.06
C ALA A 451 34.90 -0.83 32.73
N GLY A 452 35.15 -1.78 33.62
CA GLY A 452 35.96 -2.98 33.39
C GLY A 452 35.16 -4.28 33.33
N GLU A 453 33.86 -4.26 33.64
CA GLU A 453 33.03 -5.47 33.83
C GLU A 453 32.19 -5.84 32.60
N LEU A 454 31.93 -4.89 31.70
CA LEU A 454 31.08 -5.10 30.53
C LEU A 454 31.83 -5.81 29.38
N ALA A 455 31.27 -6.91 28.91
CA ALA A 455 31.76 -7.60 27.72
C ALA A 455 31.62 -6.72 26.47
N ALA A 456 32.49 -6.94 25.47
CA ALA A 456 32.47 -6.20 24.21
C ALA A 456 31.12 -6.29 23.47
N GLY A 457 30.41 -7.42 23.61
CA GLY A 457 29.05 -7.60 23.07
C GLY A 457 28.04 -6.65 23.71
N THR A 458 28.05 -6.52 25.04
CA THR A 458 27.17 -5.60 25.78
C THR A 458 27.48 -4.15 25.46
N LEU A 459 28.76 -3.77 25.40
CA LEU A 459 29.17 -2.43 24.97
C LEU A 459 28.67 -2.13 23.54
N SER A 460 28.77 -3.10 22.63
CA SER A 460 28.25 -2.93 21.27
C SER A 460 26.74 -2.70 21.27
N ALA A 461 26.00 -3.45 22.10
CA ALA A 461 24.56 -3.33 22.24
C ALA A 461 24.14 -1.96 22.83
N VAL A 462 24.82 -1.47 23.87
CA VAL A 462 24.63 -0.11 24.44
C VAL A 462 24.77 0.96 23.37
N TYR A 463 25.85 0.90 22.58
CA TYR A 463 26.13 1.92 21.58
C TYR A 463 25.08 1.89 20.44
N LEU A 464 24.71 0.69 19.99
CA LEU A 464 23.67 0.51 18.97
C LEU A 464 22.29 0.95 19.45
N ALA A 465 21.90 0.61 20.69
CA ALA A 465 20.65 1.07 21.28
C ALA A 465 20.57 2.61 21.33
N THR A 466 21.69 3.27 21.70
CA THR A 466 21.78 4.74 21.72
C THR A 466 21.70 5.35 20.32
N PHE A 467 22.40 4.76 19.34
CA PHE A 467 22.39 5.21 17.95
C PHE A 467 20.98 5.10 17.34
N ILE A 468 20.37 3.92 17.43
CA ILE A 468 19.05 3.64 16.86
C ILE A 468 17.98 4.45 17.60
N GLY A 469 18.07 4.53 18.92
CA GLY A 469 17.16 5.31 19.77
C GLY A 469 17.14 6.80 19.42
N GLY A 470 18.31 7.42 19.20
CA GLY A 470 18.37 8.85 18.83
C GLY A 470 17.78 9.16 17.47
N ILE A 471 18.02 8.30 16.47
CA ILE A 471 17.38 8.43 15.14
C ILE A 471 15.86 8.27 15.29
N THR A 472 15.42 7.26 16.03
CA THR A 472 14.00 6.96 16.24
C THR A 472 13.29 8.11 16.94
N ALA A 473 13.87 8.63 18.02
CA ALA A 473 13.32 9.72 18.82
C ALA A 473 13.06 10.96 17.96
N THR A 474 14.13 11.49 17.36
CA THR A 474 14.07 12.75 16.61
C THR A 474 13.38 12.62 15.26
N GLY A 475 13.59 11.51 14.54
CA GLY A 475 12.88 11.25 13.29
C GLY A 475 11.37 11.19 13.51
N SER A 476 10.92 10.52 14.57
CA SER A 476 9.49 10.41 14.89
C SER A 476 8.88 11.74 15.32
N MET A 477 9.64 12.59 16.03
CA MET A 477 9.21 13.97 16.34
C MET A 477 9.02 14.83 15.08
N VAL A 478 9.93 14.71 14.09
CA VAL A 478 9.79 15.45 12.82
C VAL A 478 8.62 14.90 12.00
N ALA A 479 8.45 13.57 11.95
CA ALA A 479 7.31 12.94 11.28
C ALA A 479 5.98 13.40 11.88
N PHE A 480 5.88 13.40 13.22
CA PHE A 480 4.74 13.97 13.95
C PHE A 480 4.51 15.43 13.57
N GLY A 481 5.55 16.27 13.62
CA GLY A 481 5.44 17.69 13.31
C GLY A 481 4.96 17.96 11.88
N LYS A 482 5.41 17.18 10.89
CA LYS A 482 4.95 17.30 9.50
C LYS A 482 3.51 16.83 9.30
N LEU A 483 3.12 15.73 9.95
CA LEU A 483 1.75 15.22 9.85
C LEU A 483 0.74 16.13 10.56
N ALA A 484 1.09 16.65 11.74
CA ALA A 484 0.27 17.57 12.52
C ALA A 484 0.21 18.98 11.92
N GLY A 485 0.92 19.26 10.83
CA GLY A 485 0.98 20.58 10.21
C GLY A 485 1.75 21.62 11.02
N MET A 486 2.55 21.19 12.00
CA MET A 486 3.42 22.05 12.80
C MET A 486 4.72 22.39 12.07
N LEU A 487 5.14 21.57 11.11
CA LEU A 487 6.32 21.74 10.26
C LEU A 487 5.93 21.81 8.79
N ASP A 488 6.77 22.44 7.96
CA ASP A 488 6.57 22.50 6.51
C ASP A 488 6.59 21.07 5.92
N PRO A 489 5.54 20.66 5.17
CA PRO A 489 5.50 19.35 4.52
C PRO A 489 6.54 19.19 3.40
N LYS A 490 7.17 20.26 2.90
CA LYS A 490 8.20 20.14 1.87
C LYS A 490 9.45 19.42 2.39
N ALA A 491 10.15 18.74 1.48
CA ALA A 491 11.45 18.13 1.78
C ALA A 491 12.49 19.23 2.02
N LEU A 492 13.22 19.15 3.13
CA LEU A 492 14.37 20.01 3.39
C LEU A 492 15.50 19.64 2.43
N SER A 493 15.97 20.61 1.65
CA SER A 493 17.08 20.42 0.70
C SER A 493 18.28 21.25 1.15
N LEU A 494 19.28 20.59 1.75
CA LEU A 494 20.55 21.22 2.12
C LEU A 494 21.62 20.98 1.01
N PRO A 495 22.46 21.98 0.69
CA PRO A 495 23.61 21.76 -0.17
C PRO A 495 24.53 20.67 0.40
N GLY A 496 24.84 19.64 -0.39
CA GLY A 496 25.69 18.54 0.05
C GLY A 496 25.04 17.60 1.08
N ARG A 497 23.71 17.54 1.15
CA ARG A 497 22.93 16.68 2.08
C ARG A 497 23.52 15.28 2.26
N ASP A 498 23.83 14.60 1.16
CA ASP A 498 24.32 13.22 1.20
C ASP A 498 25.72 13.12 1.81
N GLN A 499 26.56 14.14 1.61
CA GLN A 499 27.88 14.24 2.25
C GLN A 499 27.75 14.49 3.76
N ILE A 500 26.77 15.29 4.18
CA ILE A 500 26.47 15.54 5.59
C ILE A 500 26.01 14.24 6.25
N ASN A 501 25.07 13.51 5.62
CA ASN A 501 24.60 12.21 6.10
C ASN A 501 25.73 11.18 6.20
N LEU A 502 26.54 11.06 5.14
CA LEU A 502 27.69 10.16 5.14
C LEU A 502 28.71 10.54 6.22
N GLY A 503 28.94 11.84 6.44
CA GLY A 503 29.80 12.36 7.50
C GLY A 503 29.31 11.98 8.89
N MET A 504 28.01 12.13 9.16
CA MET A 504 27.40 11.73 10.44
C MET A 504 27.50 10.22 10.69
N VAL A 505 27.21 9.40 9.67
CA VAL A 505 27.34 7.93 9.77
C VAL A 505 28.79 7.53 10.02
N THR A 506 29.74 8.12 9.28
CA THR A 506 31.18 7.86 9.45
C THR A 506 31.65 8.25 10.85
N LEU A 507 31.18 9.38 11.36
CA LEU A 507 31.47 9.83 12.72
C LEU A 507 30.91 8.88 13.78
N CYS A 508 29.68 8.39 13.60
CA CYS A 508 29.09 7.38 14.48
C CYS A 508 29.87 6.05 14.44
N ALA A 509 30.35 5.63 13.27
CA ALA A 509 31.16 4.43 13.12
C ALA A 509 32.55 4.58 13.77
N ALA A 510 33.19 5.74 13.62
CA ALA A 510 34.44 6.05 14.29
C ALA A 510 34.27 6.10 15.82
N GLY A 511 33.17 6.68 16.30
CA GLY A 511 32.81 6.66 17.72
C GLY A 511 32.58 5.26 18.27
N MET A 512 31.98 4.35 17.49
CA MET A 512 31.82 2.94 17.88
C MET A 512 33.18 2.27 18.06
N ALA A 513 34.10 2.49 17.11
CA ALA A 513 35.46 1.96 17.20
C ALA A 513 36.19 2.49 18.44
N ALA A 514 36.10 3.80 18.72
CA ALA A 514 36.68 4.42 19.91
C ALA A 514 36.00 3.97 21.22
N PHE A 515 34.70 3.69 21.20
CA PHE A 515 33.95 3.17 22.35
C PHE A 515 34.40 1.75 22.72
N LEU A 516 34.52 0.87 21.72
CA LEU A 516 34.95 -0.51 21.92
C LEU A 516 36.45 -0.61 22.22
N ASN A 517 37.27 0.24 21.59
CA ASN A 517 38.71 0.29 21.79
C ASN A 517 39.17 1.74 22.07
N PRO A 518 39.10 2.19 23.34
CA PRO A 518 39.50 3.54 23.74
C PRO A 518 40.93 3.90 23.38
N GLY A 519 41.82 2.90 23.22
CA GLY A 519 43.20 3.12 22.79
C GLY A 519 43.32 3.73 21.38
N LEU A 520 42.28 3.64 20.55
CA LEU A 520 42.23 4.30 19.24
C LEU A 520 42.17 5.83 19.36
N ALA A 521 41.75 6.38 20.50
CA ALA A 521 41.76 7.82 20.76
C ALA A 521 43.17 8.36 21.04
N GLY A 522 44.18 7.48 21.21
CA GLY A 522 45.57 7.88 21.49
C GLY A 522 45.70 8.74 22.75
N ASP A 523 46.66 9.68 22.74
CA ASP A 523 46.91 10.60 23.87
C ASP A 523 45.90 11.77 23.96
N LEU A 524 44.85 11.81 23.12
CA LEU A 524 43.87 12.91 23.10
C LEU A 524 43.08 13.03 24.41
N VAL A 525 42.87 11.91 25.12
CA VAL A 525 42.19 11.85 26.41
C VAL A 525 42.93 10.84 27.29
N SER A 526 43.30 11.27 28.49
CA SER A 526 44.18 10.50 29.39
C SER A 526 43.51 9.28 30.03
N ASP A 527 42.18 9.18 29.95
CA ASP A 527 41.35 8.20 30.65
C ASP A 527 40.41 7.45 29.69
N PRO A 528 40.49 6.10 29.60
CA PRO A 528 39.62 5.28 28.75
C PRO A 528 38.12 5.43 29.02
N GLU A 529 37.70 5.67 30.27
CA GLU A 529 36.28 5.85 30.60
C GLU A 529 35.74 7.15 30.02
N SER A 530 36.52 8.22 30.10
CA SER A 530 36.20 9.50 29.49
C SER A 530 36.03 9.40 27.97
N VAL A 531 36.84 8.59 27.28
CA VAL A 531 36.68 8.32 25.83
C VAL A 531 35.36 7.62 25.55
N ARG A 532 35.01 6.60 26.34
CA ARG A 532 33.75 5.86 26.16
C ARG A 532 32.53 6.72 26.42
N LEU A 533 32.52 7.48 27.53
CA LEU A 533 31.42 8.38 27.85
C LEU A 533 31.27 9.49 26.79
N ALA A 534 32.40 10.05 26.31
CA ALA A 534 32.38 11.02 25.22
C ALA A 534 31.84 10.41 23.92
N SER A 535 32.20 9.16 23.61
CA SER A 535 31.72 8.44 22.43
C SER A 535 30.22 8.16 22.52
N LEU A 536 29.72 7.78 23.70
CA LEU A 536 28.30 7.56 23.97
C LEU A 536 27.48 8.87 23.86
N GLY A 537 27.98 9.96 24.45
CA GLY A 537 27.36 11.28 24.33
C GLY A 537 27.40 11.81 22.89
N MET A 538 28.49 11.56 22.17
CA MET A 538 28.63 11.93 20.76
C MET A 538 27.61 11.17 19.90
N VAL A 539 27.51 9.85 20.03
CA VAL A 539 26.56 9.08 19.22
C VAL A 539 25.13 9.49 19.53
N ALA A 540 24.78 9.73 20.80
CA ALA A 540 23.46 10.23 21.19
C ALA A 540 23.11 11.55 20.49
N ALA A 541 24.05 12.51 20.44
CA ALA A 541 23.84 13.80 19.82
C ALA A 541 23.79 13.69 18.28
N VAL A 542 24.76 13.01 17.67
CA VAL A 542 24.88 12.91 16.21
C VAL A 542 23.76 12.07 15.61
N SER A 543 23.37 10.97 16.26
CA SER A 543 22.25 10.13 15.80
C SER A 543 20.91 10.88 15.89
N SER A 544 20.73 11.71 16.92
CA SER A 544 19.56 12.60 17.07
C SER A 544 19.53 13.69 16.00
N VAL A 545 20.66 14.33 15.69
CA VAL A 545 20.73 15.29 14.57
C VAL A 545 20.46 14.58 13.24
N MET A 546 20.98 13.37 13.08
CA MET A 546 20.79 12.58 11.88
C MET A 546 19.33 12.16 11.69
N GLY A 547 18.63 11.69 12.73
CA GLY A 547 17.21 11.37 12.65
C GLY A 547 16.36 12.59 12.27
N LEU A 548 16.64 13.74 12.89
CA LEU A 548 16.01 15.01 12.52
C LEU A 548 16.24 15.33 11.05
N HIS A 549 17.50 15.31 10.59
CA HIS A 549 17.87 15.70 9.24
C HIS A 549 17.33 14.76 8.17
N LEU A 550 17.45 13.44 8.36
CA LEU A 550 16.96 12.44 7.42
C LEU A 550 15.44 12.55 7.25
N THR A 551 14.68 12.62 8.35
CA THR A 551 13.21 12.73 8.26
C THR A 551 12.78 14.11 7.74
N ALA A 552 13.47 15.20 8.09
CA ALA A 552 13.17 16.53 7.56
C ALA A 552 13.40 16.61 6.03
N SER A 553 14.35 15.83 5.50
CA SER A 553 14.68 15.75 4.08
C SER A 553 13.68 14.95 3.25
N ILE A 554 12.68 14.33 3.87
CA ILE A 554 11.65 13.54 3.19
C ILE A 554 10.36 14.36 3.09
N GLY A 555 9.65 14.28 1.97
CA GLY A 555 8.41 15.02 1.73
C GLY A 555 7.23 14.50 2.56
N GLY A 556 6.26 15.38 2.83
CA GLY A 556 5.06 15.11 3.63
C GLY A 556 4.21 13.93 3.15
N ALA A 557 4.23 13.65 1.85
CA ALA A 557 3.50 12.52 1.26
C ALA A 557 4.18 11.16 1.53
N ASP A 558 5.51 11.14 1.67
CA ASP A 558 6.29 9.93 1.95
C ASP A 558 6.47 9.68 3.46
N MET A 559 6.02 10.60 4.33
CA MET A 559 6.01 10.46 5.79
C MET A 559 5.46 9.13 6.30
N PRO A 560 4.37 8.57 5.75
CA PRO A 560 3.93 7.23 6.09
C PRO A 560 5.02 6.16 6.06
N VAL A 561 5.84 6.11 5.01
CA VAL A 561 6.95 5.16 4.88
C VAL A 561 8.01 5.42 5.94
N VAL A 562 8.25 6.70 6.26
CA VAL A 562 9.19 7.06 7.33
C VAL A 562 8.72 6.53 8.68
N ILE A 563 7.41 6.56 8.95
CA ILE A 563 6.85 6.03 10.21
C ILE A 563 7.05 4.51 10.31
N THR A 564 6.89 3.76 9.22
CA THR A 564 7.12 2.31 9.23
C THR A 564 8.60 1.96 9.41
N ILE A 565 9.50 2.78 8.85
CA ILE A 565 10.95 2.65 9.06
C ILE A 565 11.31 2.92 10.53
N LEU A 566 10.78 4.00 11.10
CA LEU A 566 11.03 4.36 12.50
C LEU A 566 10.40 3.35 13.46
N ASN A 567 9.26 2.74 13.09
CA ASN A 567 8.69 1.60 13.81
C ASN A 567 9.65 0.41 13.84
N SER A 568 10.23 0.07 12.68
CA SER A 568 11.27 -0.96 12.59
C SER A 568 12.45 -0.65 13.50
N TYR A 569 12.91 0.61 13.51
CA TYR A 569 14.03 1.05 14.36
C TYR A 569 13.71 0.93 15.85
N SER A 570 12.47 1.20 16.27
CA SER A 570 12.04 0.97 17.65
C SER A 570 12.20 -0.51 18.07
N GLY A 571 11.89 -1.44 17.16
CA GLY A 571 12.11 -2.88 17.37
C GLY A 571 13.59 -3.25 17.45
N TRP A 572 14.44 -2.70 16.57
CA TRP A 572 15.89 -2.95 16.61
C TRP A 572 16.57 -2.36 17.85
N ALA A 573 16.09 -1.22 18.35
CA ALA A 573 16.53 -0.66 19.62
C ALA A 573 16.19 -1.60 20.78
N LEU A 574 14.98 -2.19 20.77
CA LEU A 574 14.55 -3.17 21.77
C LEU A 574 15.34 -4.49 21.68
N CYS A 575 15.73 -4.92 20.47
CA CYS A 575 16.68 -6.01 20.29
C CYS A 575 18.01 -5.70 20.95
N ALA A 576 18.58 -4.53 20.67
CA ALA A 576 19.85 -4.10 21.28
C ALA A 576 19.75 -4.07 22.81
N GLU A 577 18.64 -3.58 23.36
CA GLU A 577 18.36 -3.62 24.81
C GLU A 577 18.26 -5.06 25.34
N GLY A 578 17.62 -5.98 24.59
CA GLY A 578 17.57 -7.40 24.93
C GLY A 578 18.94 -8.08 24.94
N PHE A 579 19.81 -7.79 23.97
CA PHE A 579 21.19 -8.29 23.96
C PHE A 579 22.03 -7.67 25.08
N MET A 580 21.83 -6.37 25.34
CA MET A 580 22.53 -5.64 26.39
C MET A 580 22.22 -6.22 27.77
N LEU A 581 20.93 -6.46 28.06
CA LEU A 581 20.46 -6.98 29.35
C LEU A 581 20.44 -8.50 29.44
N GLY A 582 20.84 -9.20 28.37
CA GLY A 582 20.74 -10.65 28.28
C GLY A 582 19.30 -11.19 28.38
N ASN A 583 18.31 -10.38 28.01
CA ASN A 583 16.89 -10.67 28.19
C ASN A 583 16.25 -11.23 26.90
N PRO A 584 15.85 -12.52 26.86
CA PRO A 584 15.30 -13.13 25.66
C PRO A 584 13.92 -12.58 25.28
N LEU A 585 13.11 -12.13 26.24
CA LEU A 585 11.80 -11.54 25.94
C LEU A 585 11.95 -10.24 25.12
N LEU A 586 12.86 -9.36 25.54
CA LEU A 586 13.16 -8.13 24.81
C LEU A 586 13.72 -8.41 23.41
N ALA A 587 14.63 -9.37 23.29
CA ALA A 587 15.16 -9.77 21.99
C ALA A 587 14.08 -10.34 21.06
N GLN A 588 13.15 -11.16 21.58
CA GLN A 588 12.06 -11.75 20.81
C GLN A 588 11.06 -10.70 20.33
N VAL A 589 10.62 -9.82 21.23
CA VAL A 589 9.64 -8.79 20.89
C VAL A 589 10.25 -7.67 20.05
N GLY A 590 11.51 -7.31 20.30
CA GLY A 590 12.25 -6.40 19.44
C GLY A 590 12.36 -6.94 18.01
N ALA A 591 12.66 -8.22 17.85
CA ALA A 591 12.77 -8.85 16.52
C ALA A 591 11.41 -8.82 15.81
N LEU A 592 10.35 -9.23 16.52
CA LEU A 592 8.97 -9.20 16.02
C LEU A 592 8.60 -7.83 15.43
N ILE A 593 8.86 -6.75 16.18
CA ILE A 593 8.55 -5.38 15.78
C ILE A 593 9.48 -4.87 14.67
N GLY A 594 10.78 -5.17 14.79
CA GLY A 594 11.79 -4.76 13.81
C GLY A 594 11.51 -5.32 12.43
N PHE A 595 11.29 -6.64 12.33
CA PHE A 595 10.92 -7.29 11.08
C PHE A 595 9.55 -6.80 10.57
N SER A 596 8.57 -6.59 11.45
CA SER A 596 7.26 -6.06 11.08
C SER A 596 7.34 -4.70 10.40
N GLY A 597 8.05 -3.74 11.01
CA GLY A 597 8.22 -2.42 10.40
C GLY A 597 9.01 -2.46 9.09
N ALA A 598 10.00 -3.34 8.97
CA ALA A 598 10.80 -3.49 7.76
C ALA A 598 9.97 -4.03 6.58
N ILE A 599 9.14 -5.06 6.82
CA ILE A 599 8.26 -5.62 5.80
C ILE A 599 7.19 -4.60 5.39
N LEU A 600 6.56 -3.94 6.36
CA LEU A 600 5.55 -2.94 6.06
C LEU A 600 6.13 -1.79 5.23
N THR A 601 7.35 -1.34 5.55
CA THR A 601 8.10 -0.37 4.73
C THR A 601 8.26 -0.86 3.29
N TRP A 602 8.64 -2.13 3.11
CA TRP A 602 8.82 -2.70 1.77
C TRP A 602 7.49 -2.78 1.00
N ILE A 603 6.41 -3.25 1.63
CA ILE A 603 5.06 -3.31 1.02
C ILE A 603 4.64 -1.92 0.56
N MET A 604 4.85 -0.90 1.41
CA MET A 604 4.52 0.47 1.08
C MET A 604 5.35 1.01 -0.10
N CYS A 605 6.66 0.81 -0.09
CA CYS A 605 7.53 1.26 -1.18
C CYS A 605 7.17 0.59 -2.52
N GLU A 606 6.86 -0.70 -2.50
CA GLU A 606 6.39 -1.44 -3.67
C GLU A 606 5.08 -0.86 -4.22
N ALA A 607 4.10 -0.61 -3.34
CA ALA A 607 2.83 -0.01 -3.72
C ALA A 607 2.95 1.44 -4.23
N MET A 608 4.07 2.13 -3.96
CA MET A 608 4.39 3.46 -4.49
C MET A 608 5.24 3.40 -5.77
N GLY A 609 5.68 2.22 -6.22
CA GLY A 609 6.62 2.09 -7.33
C GLY A 609 8.02 2.66 -7.04
N ARG A 610 8.40 2.76 -5.76
CA ARG A 610 9.65 3.41 -5.32
C ARG A 610 10.60 2.44 -4.63
N ASP A 611 11.89 2.74 -4.72
CA ASP A 611 12.92 1.99 -3.99
C ASP A 611 13.04 2.49 -2.54
N VAL A 612 13.23 1.58 -1.59
CA VAL A 612 13.34 1.93 -0.15
C VAL A 612 14.51 2.89 0.09
N VAL A 613 15.64 2.70 -0.61
CA VAL A 613 16.81 3.56 -0.48
C VAL A 613 16.54 4.94 -1.07
N SER A 614 15.80 5.03 -2.18
CA SER A 614 15.43 6.33 -2.76
C SER A 614 14.51 7.14 -1.84
N VAL A 615 13.60 6.48 -1.11
CA VAL A 615 12.75 7.14 -0.11
C VAL A 615 13.56 7.61 1.10
N ILE A 616 14.44 6.77 1.67
CA ILE A 616 15.27 7.12 2.84
C ILE A 616 16.23 8.26 2.53
N LEU A 617 16.85 8.22 1.36
CA LEU A 617 17.75 9.27 0.90
C LEU A 617 16.98 10.44 0.28
N GLY A 618 15.65 10.53 0.34
CA GLY A 618 14.89 11.67 -0.18
C GLY A 618 15.22 12.00 -1.65
N GLY A 619 15.43 10.98 -2.48
CA GLY A 619 15.66 11.09 -3.92
C GLY A 619 14.36 10.93 -4.72
N ALA A 620 14.20 11.73 -5.77
CA ALA A 620 13.16 11.54 -6.78
C ALA A 620 13.59 10.40 -7.71
N GLY A 621 13.07 9.19 -7.52
CA GLY A 621 13.39 8.05 -8.38
C GLY A 621 12.52 6.84 -8.10
N THR A 622 11.75 6.46 -9.10
CA THR A 622 11.05 5.17 -9.23
C THR A 622 12.05 4.02 -9.44
N LYS A 623 11.62 2.78 -9.17
CA LYS A 623 12.39 1.59 -9.56
C LYS A 623 12.39 1.46 -11.08
N GLN A 624 13.46 1.92 -11.74
CA GLN A 624 13.85 1.61 -13.12
C GLN A 624 12.74 1.62 -14.21
N VAL A 625 12.74 2.68 -15.02
CA VAL A 625 13.25 2.61 -16.41
C VAL A 625 14.14 3.85 -16.55
N ALA A 626 15.30 3.75 -17.22
CA ALA A 626 15.98 4.98 -17.63
C ALA A 626 14.96 5.79 -18.43
N PRO A 627 14.80 7.12 -18.20
CA PRO A 627 13.95 7.91 -19.07
C PRO A 627 14.38 7.58 -20.49
N SER A 628 13.44 7.17 -21.35
CA SER A 628 13.77 7.23 -22.77
C SER A 628 14.08 8.71 -23.05
N ASP A 629 14.98 9.02 -23.98
CA ASP A 629 15.31 10.42 -24.34
C ASP A 629 14.10 11.19 -24.94
N GLY A 630 12.87 10.73 -24.72
CA GLY A 630 11.62 11.31 -25.17
C GLY A 630 10.94 12.19 -24.11
N GLU A 631 10.18 13.16 -24.58
CA GLU A 631 9.29 13.97 -23.76
C GLU A 631 8.10 13.12 -23.25
N ALA A 632 7.50 13.53 -22.13
CA ALA A 632 6.25 12.93 -21.67
C ALA A 632 5.16 13.08 -22.75
N VAL A 633 4.26 12.11 -22.85
CA VAL A 633 3.22 12.10 -23.88
C VAL A 633 2.36 13.37 -23.78
N GLU A 634 2.18 14.09 -24.89
CA GLU A 634 1.30 15.26 -24.91
C GLU A 634 -0.15 14.86 -24.63
N MET A 635 -0.84 15.68 -23.82
CA MET A 635 -2.23 15.44 -23.45
C MET A 635 -3.16 15.76 -24.62
N GLU A 636 -3.85 14.74 -25.12
CA GLU A 636 -4.82 14.89 -26.21
C GLU A 636 -6.26 14.97 -25.67
N GLY A 637 -7.08 15.88 -26.24
CA GLY A 637 -8.52 15.97 -25.97
C GLY A 637 -8.97 17.21 -25.17
N GLU A 638 -10.29 17.37 -25.02
CA GLU A 638 -10.91 18.42 -24.21
C GLU A 638 -11.61 17.81 -22.98
N VAL A 639 -11.47 18.46 -21.82
CA VAL A 639 -12.10 18.00 -20.58
C VAL A 639 -13.61 18.17 -20.66
N THR A 640 -14.35 17.08 -20.44
CA THR A 640 -15.82 17.11 -20.37
C THR A 640 -16.27 17.50 -18.96
N ILE A 641 -17.04 18.59 -18.85
CA ILE A 641 -17.54 19.09 -17.56
C ILE A 641 -18.99 18.64 -17.35
N ALA A 642 -19.26 17.95 -16.24
CA ALA A 642 -20.60 17.56 -15.82
C ALA A 642 -21.14 18.46 -14.69
N THR A 643 -22.45 18.61 -14.61
CA THR A 643 -23.15 19.27 -13.49
C THR A 643 -23.50 18.25 -12.41
N VAL A 644 -23.75 18.75 -11.19
CA VAL A 644 -24.14 17.89 -10.04
C VAL A 644 -25.44 17.13 -10.33
N ASP A 645 -26.40 17.79 -10.99
CA ASP A 645 -27.69 17.17 -11.34
C ASP A 645 -27.49 15.98 -12.30
N ASN A 646 -26.68 16.16 -13.35
CA ASN A 646 -26.37 15.08 -14.30
C ASN A 646 -25.67 13.91 -13.61
N VAL A 647 -24.72 14.17 -12.70
CA VAL A 647 -24.06 13.11 -11.93
C VAL A 647 -25.08 12.36 -11.06
N GLY A 648 -26.00 13.08 -10.43
CA GLY A 648 -27.07 12.49 -9.62
C GLY A 648 -28.01 11.59 -10.42
N GLU A 649 -28.43 12.03 -11.61
CA GLU A 649 -29.27 11.23 -12.52
C GLU A 649 -28.55 9.97 -13.00
N THR A 650 -27.30 10.09 -13.45
CA THR A 650 -26.50 8.94 -13.89
C THR A 650 -26.29 7.92 -12.76
N LEU A 651 -25.99 8.40 -11.54
CA LEU A 651 -25.89 7.53 -10.37
C LEU A 651 -27.23 6.86 -10.03
N ALA A 652 -28.37 7.53 -10.27
CA ALA A 652 -29.71 6.99 -10.08
C ALA A 652 -30.11 5.93 -11.13
N GLU A 653 -29.49 5.92 -12.31
CA GLU A 653 -29.71 4.92 -13.36
C GLU A 653 -28.74 3.73 -13.29
N ALA A 654 -27.53 3.94 -12.77
CA ALA A 654 -26.49 2.92 -12.65
C ALA A 654 -26.89 1.72 -11.76
N LYS A 655 -26.41 0.50 -12.06
CA LYS A 655 -26.56 -0.68 -11.20
C LYS A 655 -25.31 -0.94 -10.38
N ASN A 656 -24.14 -0.84 -11.02
CA ASN A 656 -22.83 -1.05 -10.42
C ASN A 656 -22.08 0.28 -10.30
N VAL A 657 -21.76 0.68 -9.08
CA VAL A 657 -21.05 1.93 -8.78
C VAL A 657 -19.81 1.63 -7.96
N ILE A 658 -18.65 2.08 -8.43
CA ILE A 658 -17.40 2.04 -7.65
C ILE A 658 -17.04 3.48 -7.26
N ILE A 659 -16.74 3.68 -5.98
CA ILE A 659 -16.25 4.96 -5.46
C ILE A 659 -14.75 4.81 -5.17
N VAL A 660 -13.93 5.67 -5.77
CA VAL A 660 -12.48 5.68 -5.58
C VAL A 660 -12.07 6.94 -4.81
N PRO A 661 -11.96 6.86 -3.48
CA PRO A 661 -11.55 7.98 -2.67
C PRO A 661 -10.03 8.20 -2.71
N GLY A 662 -9.61 9.45 -2.65
CA GLY A 662 -8.22 9.86 -2.46
C GLY A 662 -8.06 10.80 -1.27
N TYR A 663 -6.83 11.30 -1.06
CA TYR A 663 -6.54 12.19 0.07
C TYR A 663 -7.37 13.47 0.07
N GLY A 664 -7.82 13.95 -1.10
CA GLY A 664 -8.70 15.12 -1.18
C GLY A 664 -10.03 14.95 -0.44
N LEU A 665 -10.57 13.73 -0.36
CA LEU A 665 -11.76 13.41 0.44
C LEU A 665 -11.52 13.66 1.94
N ALA A 666 -10.36 13.21 2.44
CA ALA A 666 -9.97 13.38 3.84
C ALA A 666 -9.75 14.86 4.20
N VAL A 667 -9.07 15.62 3.33
CA VAL A 667 -8.83 17.06 3.54
C VAL A 667 -10.15 17.85 3.56
N ALA A 668 -11.10 17.47 2.72
CA ALA A 668 -12.41 18.11 2.67
C ALA A 668 -13.38 17.64 3.77
N GLN A 669 -13.00 16.65 4.57
CA GLN A 669 -13.88 15.99 5.54
C GLN A 669 -15.18 15.45 4.89
N ALA A 670 -15.07 14.97 3.65
CA ALA A 670 -16.20 14.56 2.83
C ALA A 670 -16.63 13.09 3.05
N GLN A 671 -15.93 12.33 3.89
CA GLN A 671 -16.22 10.91 4.18
C GLN A 671 -17.68 10.69 4.60
N PHE A 672 -18.24 11.57 5.43
CA PHE A 672 -19.63 11.47 5.90
C PHE A 672 -20.65 11.68 4.76
N ALA A 673 -20.37 12.61 3.85
CA ALA A 673 -21.25 12.87 2.71
C ALA A 673 -21.24 11.69 1.73
N ILE A 674 -20.07 11.10 1.49
CA ILE A 674 -19.92 9.94 0.61
C ILE A 674 -20.55 8.69 1.23
N ALA A 675 -20.44 8.50 2.54
CA ALA A 675 -21.13 7.43 3.25
C ALA A 675 -22.66 7.56 3.12
N ASP A 676 -23.21 8.77 3.25
CA ASP A 676 -24.66 9.02 3.06
C ASP A 676 -25.10 8.77 1.61
N ILE A 677 -24.30 9.17 0.62
CA ILE A 677 -24.56 8.87 -0.80
C ILE A 677 -24.55 7.36 -1.03
N ALA A 678 -23.52 6.65 -0.57
CA ALA A 678 -23.41 5.21 -0.72
C ALA A 678 -24.60 4.48 -0.08
N LYS A 679 -25.02 4.92 1.12
CA LYS A 679 -26.18 4.38 1.83
C LYS A 679 -27.50 4.63 1.08
N LYS A 680 -27.69 5.82 0.49
CA LYS A 680 -28.85 6.12 -0.35
C LYS A 680 -28.90 5.24 -1.59
N LEU A 681 -27.78 5.09 -2.29
CA LEU A 681 -27.67 4.24 -3.48
C LEU A 681 -27.91 2.76 -3.15
N GLN A 682 -27.35 2.24 -2.06
CA GLN A 682 -27.65 0.90 -1.55
C GLN A 682 -29.14 0.74 -1.20
N GLY A 683 -29.77 1.76 -0.61
CA GLY A 683 -31.20 1.80 -0.34
C GLY A 683 -32.07 1.74 -1.60
N MET A 684 -31.52 2.11 -2.76
CA MET A 684 -32.15 1.95 -4.08
C MET A 684 -31.86 0.57 -4.72
N GLY A 685 -31.17 -0.33 -4.02
CA GLY A 685 -30.81 -1.67 -4.52
C GLY A 685 -29.60 -1.69 -5.46
N LYS A 686 -28.77 -0.66 -5.45
CA LYS A 686 -27.56 -0.57 -6.28
C LYS A 686 -26.39 -1.28 -5.61
N ASN A 687 -25.51 -1.87 -6.41
CA ASN A 687 -24.26 -2.45 -5.96
C ASN A 687 -23.19 -1.35 -5.85
N VAL A 688 -22.93 -0.89 -4.63
CA VAL A 688 -21.97 0.18 -4.36
C VAL A 688 -20.77 -0.38 -3.61
N ARG A 689 -19.57 -0.13 -4.14
CA ARG A 689 -18.30 -0.60 -3.60
C ARG A 689 -17.29 0.54 -3.57
N PHE A 690 -16.32 0.46 -2.67
CA PHE A 690 -15.21 1.39 -2.55
C PHE A 690 -13.93 0.68 -2.99
N GLY A 691 -13.18 1.30 -3.90
CA GLY A 691 -11.86 0.83 -4.31
C GLY A 691 -10.77 1.67 -3.69
N ILE A 692 -9.96 1.08 -2.81
CA ILE A 692 -8.89 1.76 -2.09
C ILE A 692 -7.54 1.42 -2.71
N HIS A 693 -6.80 2.46 -3.08
CA HIS A 693 -5.42 2.30 -3.46
C HIS A 693 -4.55 2.19 -2.18
N PRO A 694 -3.57 1.26 -2.09
CA PRO A 694 -2.83 1.01 -0.85
C PRO A 694 -2.12 2.23 -0.26
N VAL A 695 -1.71 3.17 -1.12
CA VAL A 695 -1.01 4.41 -0.76
C VAL A 695 -1.88 5.67 -0.83
N ALA A 696 -3.20 5.52 -1.02
CA ALA A 696 -4.09 6.67 -1.00
C ALA A 696 -4.27 7.21 0.43
N GLY A 697 -3.82 8.45 0.62
CA GLY A 697 -3.84 9.13 1.92
C GLY A 697 -2.46 9.62 2.33
N ARG A 698 -2.29 9.88 3.62
CA ARG A 698 -1.01 10.19 4.31
C ARG A 698 -0.59 9.09 5.28
N MET A 699 -1.32 7.98 5.35
CA MET A 699 -0.95 6.79 6.13
C MET A 699 -1.55 5.52 5.49
N PRO A 700 -0.88 4.34 5.52
CA PRO A 700 -1.47 3.08 5.07
C PRO A 700 -2.82 2.84 5.73
N GLY A 701 -3.84 2.54 4.94
CA GLY A 701 -5.17 2.27 5.48
C GLY A 701 -5.88 3.51 6.07
N GLN A 702 -5.35 4.73 5.89
CA GLN A 702 -6.01 5.95 6.40
C GLN A 702 -7.43 6.08 5.85
N LEU A 703 -7.62 5.83 4.55
CA LEU A 703 -8.94 5.92 3.95
C LEU A 703 -9.89 4.84 4.49
N ASN A 704 -9.42 3.62 4.75
CA ASN A 704 -10.22 2.58 5.39
C ASN A 704 -10.71 3.04 6.77
N VAL A 705 -9.82 3.65 7.57
CA VAL A 705 -10.18 4.19 8.90
C VAL A 705 -11.18 5.34 8.79
N LEU A 706 -11.02 6.27 7.84
CA LEU A 706 -11.94 7.40 7.65
C LEU A 706 -13.32 6.96 7.14
N LEU A 707 -13.36 5.96 6.24
CA LEU A 707 -14.62 5.38 5.78
C LEU A 707 -15.31 4.62 6.91
N ALA A 708 -14.55 3.88 7.72
CA ALA A 708 -15.06 3.20 8.91
C ALA A 708 -15.62 4.22 9.93
N GLU A 709 -14.93 5.33 10.17
CA GLU A 709 -15.43 6.46 10.98
C GLU A 709 -16.75 7.03 10.44
N ALA A 710 -16.87 7.14 9.11
CA ALA A 710 -18.09 7.58 8.45
C ALA A 710 -19.22 6.53 8.48
N GLY A 711 -18.96 5.34 9.03
CA GLY A 711 -19.92 4.25 9.15
C GLY A 711 -20.10 3.43 7.87
N VAL A 712 -19.12 3.47 6.95
CA VAL A 712 -19.09 2.60 5.77
C VAL A 712 -18.67 1.19 6.20
N PRO A 713 -19.52 0.17 5.96
CA PRO A 713 -19.16 -1.22 6.24
C PRO A 713 -17.88 -1.68 5.52
N TYR A 714 -17.04 -2.48 6.17
CA TYR A 714 -15.76 -2.91 5.59
C TYR A 714 -15.93 -3.89 4.42
N ASP A 715 -17.06 -4.60 4.33
CA ASP A 715 -17.40 -5.57 3.28
C ASP A 715 -17.73 -4.92 1.93
N MET A 716 -17.93 -3.60 1.92
CA MET A 716 -18.02 -2.82 0.68
C MET A 716 -16.73 -2.06 0.35
N VAL A 717 -15.67 -2.23 1.14
CA VAL A 717 -14.37 -1.59 0.93
C VAL A 717 -13.36 -2.63 0.48
N PHE A 718 -12.91 -2.51 -0.75
CA PHE A 718 -12.01 -3.45 -1.40
C PHE A 718 -10.65 -2.80 -1.65
N GLU A 719 -9.61 -3.59 -1.51
CA GLU A 719 -8.27 -3.20 -1.89
C GLU A 719 -8.10 -3.25 -3.42
N MET A 720 -7.11 -2.54 -3.94
CA MET A 720 -6.88 -2.39 -5.38
C MET A 720 -6.78 -3.73 -6.14
N GLU A 721 -6.09 -4.73 -5.58
CA GLU A 721 -5.95 -6.05 -6.21
C GLU A 721 -7.27 -6.82 -6.26
N GLU A 722 -8.19 -6.57 -5.33
CA GLU A 722 -9.47 -7.26 -5.23
C GLU A 722 -10.51 -6.67 -6.19
N ILE A 723 -10.41 -5.37 -6.50
CA ILE A 723 -11.44 -4.63 -7.26
C ILE A 723 -11.03 -4.28 -8.69
N ASN A 724 -9.74 -4.40 -9.05
CA ASN A 724 -9.25 -3.95 -10.36
C ASN A 724 -9.87 -4.72 -11.54
N ASP A 725 -10.21 -5.99 -11.35
CA ASP A 725 -10.85 -6.83 -12.37
C ASP A 725 -12.33 -6.49 -12.58
N ASP A 726 -12.95 -5.76 -11.64
CA ASP A 726 -14.37 -5.43 -11.66
C ASP A 726 -14.70 -4.12 -12.40
N PHE A 727 -13.68 -3.33 -12.80
CA PHE A 727 -13.92 -2.04 -13.45
C PHE A 727 -14.61 -2.18 -14.81
N GLU A 728 -14.34 -3.25 -15.58
CA GLU A 728 -14.95 -3.49 -16.90
C GLU A 728 -16.47 -3.74 -16.82
N GLU A 729 -16.97 -4.23 -15.69
CA GLU A 729 -18.40 -4.49 -15.44
C GLU A 729 -19.09 -3.35 -14.67
N THR A 730 -18.39 -2.23 -14.45
CA THR A 730 -18.87 -1.11 -13.64
C THR A 730 -19.48 0.00 -14.51
N ASP A 731 -20.73 0.37 -14.19
CA ASP A 731 -21.48 1.40 -14.93
C ASP A 731 -20.92 2.80 -14.68
N VAL A 732 -20.61 3.13 -13.42
CA VAL A 732 -20.14 4.46 -13.03
C VAL A 732 -19.06 4.36 -11.96
N VAL A 733 -17.93 5.04 -12.20
CA VAL A 733 -16.89 5.25 -11.20
C VAL A 733 -16.89 6.69 -10.72
N LEU A 734 -16.90 6.88 -9.41
CA LEU A 734 -16.81 8.20 -8.76
C LEU A 734 -15.42 8.36 -8.12
N VAL A 735 -14.52 9.08 -8.79
CA VAL A 735 -13.18 9.40 -8.30
C VAL A 735 -13.23 10.67 -7.46
N ILE A 736 -12.85 10.62 -6.19
CA ILE A 736 -13.03 11.73 -5.25
C ILE A 736 -11.69 12.13 -4.64
N GLY A 737 -11.09 13.21 -5.15
CA GLY A 737 -9.85 13.74 -4.60
C GLY A 737 -8.65 12.79 -4.74
N ALA A 738 -8.69 11.89 -5.72
CA ALA A 738 -7.57 11.07 -6.18
C ALA A 738 -7.08 11.58 -7.55
N SER A 739 -5.79 11.41 -7.83
CA SER A 739 -5.15 11.81 -9.10
C SER A 739 -4.15 10.75 -9.52
N ASP A 740 -2.99 10.69 -8.86
CA ASP A 740 -1.89 9.80 -9.25
C ASP A 740 -2.28 8.31 -9.19
N THR A 741 -3.09 7.91 -8.19
CA THR A 741 -3.55 6.53 -7.96
C THR A 741 -4.57 6.01 -8.98
N VAL A 742 -5.01 6.87 -9.89
CA VAL A 742 -5.98 6.54 -10.97
C VAL A 742 -5.45 6.98 -12.34
N SER A 743 -4.17 7.32 -12.44
CA SER A 743 -3.58 7.88 -13.66
C SER A 743 -3.14 6.77 -14.61
N SER A 744 -3.66 6.76 -15.84
CA SER A 744 -3.28 5.76 -16.85
C SER A 744 -1.83 5.90 -17.31
N ALA A 745 -1.23 7.09 -17.17
CA ALA A 745 0.19 7.34 -17.46
C ALA A 745 1.13 6.33 -16.76
N ALA A 746 0.75 5.81 -15.59
CA ALA A 746 1.53 4.81 -14.88
C ALA A 746 1.73 3.49 -15.66
N GLU A 747 0.80 3.16 -16.58
CA GLU A 747 0.88 2.00 -17.46
C GLU A 747 1.28 2.36 -18.90
N ASP A 748 0.84 3.53 -19.39
CA ASP A 748 0.93 3.89 -20.81
C ASP A 748 2.17 4.75 -21.18
N ASP A 749 2.76 5.49 -20.22
CA ASP A 749 3.84 6.44 -20.48
C ASP A 749 5.14 6.07 -19.72
N PRO A 750 6.12 5.42 -20.39
CA PRO A 750 7.43 5.09 -19.83
C PRO A 750 8.24 6.29 -19.32
N ASN A 751 7.93 7.51 -19.77
CA ASN A 751 8.63 8.73 -19.37
C ASN A 751 7.99 9.43 -18.17
N CYS A 752 6.81 8.97 -17.72
CA CYS A 752 6.15 9.59 -16.58
C CYS A 752 6.81 9.20 -15.26
N SER A 753 6.75 10.11 -14.27
CA SER A 753 7.41 9.92 -12.97
C SER A 753 6.79 8.81 -12.09
N ILE A 754 5.67 8.22 -12.51
CA ILE A 754 4.96 7.13 -11.81
C ILE A 754 4.87 5.87 -12.65
N TYR A 755 5.64 5.75 -13.73
CA TYR A 755 5.60 4.59 -14.59
C TYR A 755 5.93 3.30 -13.81
N GLY A 756 5.11 2.27 -14.01
CA GLY A 756 5.19 1.00 -13.29
C GLY A 756 4.52 1.01 -11.91
N MET A 757 3.99 2.14 -11.44
CA MET A 757 3.16 2.17 -10.24
C MET A 757 1.83 1.45 -10.51
N PRO A 758 1.46 0.42 -9.74
CA PRO A 758 0.12 -0.16 -9.83
C PRO A 758 -0.92 0.93 -9.55
N VAL A 759 -2.02 0.97 -10.29
CA VAL A 759 -3.08 1.99 -10.15
C VAL A 759 -4.47 1.35 -10.23
N LEU A 760 -5.48 2.09 -9.76
CA LEU A 760 -6.88 1.71 -9.97
C LEU A 760 -7.27 2.05 -11.41
N ARG A 761 -7.60 1.03 -12.21
CA ARG A 761 -7.86 1.13 -13.66
C ARG A 761 -9.26 1.67 -13.97
N VAL A 762 -9.59 2.83 -13.41
CA VAL A 762 -10.94 3.43 -13.47
C VAL A 762 -11.41 3.70 -14.90
N TRP A 763 -10.48 3.94 -15.83
CA TRP A 763 -10.76 4.18 -17.25
C TRP A 763 -11.32 2.96 -17.99
N LYS A 764 -11.26 1.77 -17.40
CA LYS A 764 -11.90 0.57 -17.95
C LYS A 764 -13.41 0.52 -17.72
N SER A 765 -13.94 1.40 -16.86
CA SER A 765 -15.38 1.48 -16.60
C SER A 765 -16.15 2.22 -17.70
N HIS A 766 -17.48 2.08 -17.71
CA HIS A 766 -18.32 2.73 -18.72
C HIS A 766 -18.32 4.26 -18.62
N LEU A 767 -18.27 4.82 -17.41
CA LEU A 767 -18.24 6.26 -17.17
C LEU A 767 -17.49 6.62 -15.89
N VAL A 768 -16.61 7.61 -15.95
CA VAL A 768 -15.84 8.11 -14.81
C VAL A 768 -16.20 9.56 -14.51
N TYR A 769 -16.51 9.87 -13.26
CA TYR A 769 -16.64 11.24 -12.76
C TYR A 769 -15.50 11.56 -11.79
N VAL A 770 -14.74 12.60 -12.08
CA VAL A 770 -13.61 13.05 -11.24
C VAL A 770 -13.99 14.33 -10.48
N LEU A 771 -14.03 14.25 -9.15
CA LEU A 771 -14.36 15.37 -8.27
C LEU A 771 -13.07 16.03 -7.76
N LYS A 772 -12.76 17.21 -8.32
CA LYS A 772 -11.61 18.06 -7.94
C LYS A 772 -11.96 19.54 -8.02
N ARG A 773 -11.12 20.39 -7.41
CA ARG A 773 -11.34 21.86 -7.31
C ARG A 773 -11.20 22.58 -8.65
N THR A 774 -10.16 22.23 -9.41
CA THR A 774 -9.78 22.89 -10.67
C THR A 774 -9.04 21.90 -11.57
N ILE A 775 -9.17 22.01 -12.90
CA ILE A 775 -8.53 21.09 -13.86
C ILE A 775 -7.01 21.02 -13.67
N GLY A 776 -6.34 22.17 -13.55
CA GLY A 776 -4.88 22.25 -13.36
C GLY A 776 -4.34 21.89 -11.96
N SER A 777 -5.19 21.41 -11.03
CA SER A 777 -4.66 20.89 -9.77
C SER A 777 -4.13 19.47 -9.98
N THR A 778 -2.82 19.33 -9.94
CA THR A 778 -2.10 18.05 -10.03
C THR A 778 -2.15 17.30 -8.70
N GLY A 779 -1.82 16.01 -8.74
CA GLY A 779 -1.61 15.20 -7.55
C GLY A 779 -0.27 15.50 -6.87
N TYR A 780 0.30 14.50 -6.21
CA TYR A 780 1.55 14.64 -5.47
C TYR A 780 2.74 14.86 -6.40
N THR A 781 2.79 14.11 -7.50
CA THR A 781 3.92 14.14 -8.43
C THR A 781 3.94 15.35 -9.35
N GLY A 782 2.89 16.17 -9.32
CA GLY A 782 2.77 17.30 -10.24
C GLY A 782 2.40 16.89 -11.67
N LEU A 783 2.04 15.62 -11.89
CA LEU A 783 1.63 15.13 -13.20
C LEU A 783 0.20 15.56 -13.53
N GLU A 784 -0.02 15.89 -14.80
CA GLU A 784 -1.35 15.91 -15.38
C GLU A 784 -1.85 14.47 -15.59
N ASN A 785 -3.15 14.26 -15.46
CA ASN A 785 -3.74 12.94 -15.55
C ASN A 785 -4.44 12.78 -16.91
N PRO A 786 -4.06 11.79 -17.75
CA PRO A 786 -4.68 11.57 -19.07
C PRO A 786 -6.17 11.21 -19.04
N ILE A 787 -6.68 10.71 -17.91
CA ILE A 787 -8.11 10.36 -17.71
C ILE A 787 -8.93 11.55 -17.20
#